data_AF-A0A942SKF1-F1
#
_entry.id   AF-A0A942SKF1-F1
#
_cell.length_a   1.000
_cell.length_b   1.000
_cell.length_c   1.000
_cell.angle_alpha   90.00
_cell.angle_beta   90.00
_cell.angle_gamma   90.00
#
_symmetry.space_group_name_H-M   'P 1'
#
loop_
_entity.id
_entity.type
_entity.pdbx_description
1 polymer ?
#
loop_
_entity_poly.entity_id
_entity_poly.type
_entity_poly.pdbx_seq_one_letter_code
_entity_poly.pdbx_strand_id
1 'polypeptide(L)'
;MTRKPTRFSFLVFLVLSAAAPAWAAFTDNGDGTVTDSVTGLMWDKCTWGQTNNADCSGGSVVNWNTWAQALARAATANGSAYKGHGDWRLPNIKELESLLKIDATSSPTIDTTAFPNTPSSSSYFWSSTPSFTQPNSAWIIYFDNYVMMSSVSGKINYVDAFVRLVRGGQPSGAFDSQDGTAPVYQGATLGAGNTVATLTFDEALANNLADLAALKAAVTFAADGTSFTAPAAGDTVALSGSTLTVTFATPLTGGANQLKVAANSLKDASDNVVASVTATGSPAYQSVAINGSNTVATLTFTGTPLNNLADLAALKAAITLAADGTNYAALAAGDAVALSGSTLTVTFATPLVGTANQLKIAANSLKNGMGTLLAGATTVPLAAYDIIPPVYTGAALNAGMTVLTATLSFDEPLVNNLADLAALKAAITFAADGTTFNALAGGDTVALSGSTLVVTFAAPLTGSTNKLNISANSLKDAIGNVLASAVTTAALDAADSTPSTFSFTAATGAALNSVIESAAITVTGINIAGAISIGGGQYAVSTNSGATWGAYTASAGTVNFNDQVKVKLTSSASYSTVVTAMLTIGGVSGAFVSVTQAASSGSGSSTPTVINVTGGETTLTGTTPVSPAPGSTLVVAAGASVSGVPITLAAPVAGTVTAPVTIKVGGNTLTVTPVGATAIVTLKTLTLNGVPTPVLAVSSGTVTVSAAPGQPLLTVGNSGVVVSAGTGGGTVVFDGSGVATLSVTSGYVVLPANAFAAIPLTKDGKLYAGEIAQLDVNGKVTQVRLGSPAGDGGAVGDPLKPADFIKAVVPNLNGKVARISATRMFADVLAAAVDQDVTAQGQNSDGVLHFAIPGGSVNALPVGSITVDTSRPDGVTLTGTGNAEVVKSGVVTTIVPAIGDFTRFVRQLAKLDKNAILSVLEDGTVHVRLNNVTYVLRPAWTVKPADGGQAVSSDEQGNLVYQDGAGNRQALFPAFADLPQLIAAFQPLDVGATVAANGDGSYRAKLLGKSYVLTPDFNLSVTPADQAAKSWWLDAGGKVFIKNSDGNAQGFGVK
;
A
#
# COMPACT_ATOMS: atom_id res chain seq x y z
N MET A 1 61.49 30.09 -9.78
CA MET A 1 60.09 29.84 -10.18
C MET A 1 59.77 28.39 -9.91
N THR A 2 59.16 28.09 -8.77
CA THR A 2 58.76 26.73 -8.38
C THR A 2 57.48 26.87 -7.55
N ARG A 3 56.37 26.35 -8.08
CA ARG A 3 55.04 26.45 -7.48
C ARG A 3 54.95 25.54 -6.25
N LYS A 4 54.36 26.10 -5.18
CA LYS A 4 54.20 25.55 -3.83
C LYS A 4 53.37 24.24 -3.79
N PRO A 5 53.61 23.35 -2.81
CA PRO A 5 52.75 22.22 -2.48
C PRO A 5 51.61 22.68 -1.56
N THR A 6 50.38 22.18 -1.74
CA THR A 6 49.27 22.42 -0.80
C THR A 6 48.49 21.15 -0.47
N ARG A 7 48.89 20.57 0.67
CA ARG A 7 48.07 20.07 1.79
C ARG A 7 46.91 19.10 1.49
N PHE A 8 47.30 17.85 1.28
CA PHE A 8 46.59 16.67 1.78
C PHE A 8 46.87 16.57 3.31
N SER A 9 45.86 16.26 4.13
CA SER A 9 45.81 16.33 5.62
C SER A 9 45.33 17.68 6.18
N PHE A 10 44.31 17.61 7.06
CA PHE A 10 43.51 18.69 7.68
C PHE A 10 42.27 19.17 6.90
N LEU A 11 41.25 18.31 6.76
CA LEU A 11 39.83 18.70 6.88
C LEU A 11 38.89 17.50 7.18
N VAL A 12 39.31 16.60 8.08
CA VAL A 12 38.49 15.50 8.64
C VAL A 12 38.43 15.59 10.19
N PHE A 13 38.88 16.71 10.77
CA PHE A 13 38.90 16.93 12.21
C PHE A 13 38.49 18.38 12.52
N LEU A 14 37.19 18.71 12.39
CA LEU A 14 36.57 19.79 13.18
C LEU A 14 35.02 19.85 13.05
N VAL A 15 34.29 18.81 13.48
CA VAL A 15 33.00 18.99 14.21
C VAL A 15 32.84 17.80 15.16
N LEU A 16 33.69 17.73 16.18
CA LEU A 16 33.41 16.96 17.40
C LEU A 16 34.30 17.53 18.52
N SER A 17 34.09 18.81 18.84
CA SER A 17 34.48 19.34 20.14
C SER A 17 33.22 19.43 20.98
N ALA A 18 33.14 18.56 21.98
CA ALA A 18 32.20 18.54 23.09
C ALA A 18 31.22 19.73 23.16
N ALA A 19 30.03 19.56 22.60
CA ALA A 19 28.86 19.98 23.33
C ALA A 19 28.58 18.85 24.31
N ALA A 20 28.74 19.14 25.60
CA ALA A 20 28.25 18.30 26.68
C ALA A 20 26.79 17.87 26.40
N PRO A 21 26.32 16.72 26.92
CA PRO A 21 24.92 16.33 26.76
C PRO A 21 24.04 17.51 27.18
N ALA A 22 23.14 17.95 26.29
CA ALA A 22 22.13 18.94 26.60
C ALA A 22 21.06 18.31 27.51
N TRP A 23 21.46 17.99 28.74
CA TRP A 23 20.58 17.74 29.88
C TRP A 23 20.96 18.75 30.96
N ALA A 24 20.66 20.02 30.70
CA ALA A 24 20.53 21.02 31.75
C ALA A 24 19.46 22.02 31.30
N ALA A 25 18.20 21.57 31.29
CA ALA A 25 17.07 22.49 31.10
C ALA A 25 17.06 23.56 32.23
N PHE A 26 17.57 23.21 33.41
CA PHE A 26 17.65 24.09 34.58
C PHE A 26 19.08 24.60 34.83
N THR A 27 19.20 25.90 35.07
CA THR A 27 20.44 26.59 35.47
C THR A 27 20.26 27.18 36.86
N ASP A 28 21.05 26.75 37.84
CA ASP A 28 21.09 27.37 39.17
C ASP A 28 21.80 28.73 39.09
N ASN A 29 21.12 29.79 39.49
CA ASN A 29 21.64 31.15 39.43
C ASN A 29 22.54 31.51 40.63
N GLY A 30 22.67 30.62 41.63
CA GLY A 30 23.53 30.82 42.80
C GLY A 30 22.99 31.82 43.83
N ASP A 31 21.84 32.45 43.56
CA ASP A 31 21.13 33.37 44.45
C ASP A 31 19.93 32.72 45.15
N GLY A 32 19.77 31.40 44.98
CA GLY A 32 18.62 30.64 45.45
C GLY A 32 17.46 30.58 44.46
N THR A 33 17.67 30.94 43.19
CA THR A 33 16.73 30.75 42.09
C THR A 33 17.30 29.82 41.02
N VAL A 34 16.41 29.19 40.25
CA VAL A 34 16.75 28.29 39.13
C VAL A 34 16.05 28.76 37.88
N THR A 35 16.80 29.01 36.80
CA THR A 35 16.26 29.38 35.50
C THR A 35 16.00 28.13 34.65
N ASP A 36 14.77 27.96 34.18
CA ASP A 36 14.42 27.00 33.15
C ASP A 36 14.66 27.62 31.76
N SER A 37 15.71 27.16 31.10
CA SER A 37 16.12 27.60 29.77
C SER A 37 15.15 27.19 28.65
N VAL A 38 14.25 26.24 28.89
CA VAL A 38 13.25 25.78 27.93
C VAL A 38 12.02 26.66 27.96
N THR A 39 11.52 27.00 29.16
CA THR A 39 10.30 27.79 29.32
C THR A 39 10.57 29.29 29.50
N GLY A 40 11.80 29.68 29.80
CA GLY A 40 12.16 31.04 30.19
C GLY A 40 11.65 31.45 31.57
N LEU A 41 11.09 30.50 32.33
CA LEU A 41 10.62 30.71 33.70
C LEU A 41 11.81 30.65 34.67
N MET A 42 11.69 31.37 35.78
CA MET A 42 12.61 31.31 36.90
C MET A 42 11.86 30.85 38.15
N TRP A 43 12.40 29.83 38.80
CA TRP A 43 11.80 29.14 39.92
C TRP A 43 12.52 29.48 41.21
N ASP A 44 11.79 29.51 42.33
CA ASP A 44 12.42 29.41 43.63
C ASP A 44 13.07 28.03 43.75
N LYS A 45 14.38 28.01 44.03
CA LYS A 45 15.18 26.78 44.11
C LYS A 45 14.73 25.90 45.27
N CYS A 46 14.33 26.50 46.38
CA CYS A 46 13.93 25.77 47.58
C CYS A 46 12.42 25.73 47.76
N THR A 47 11.92 24.71 48.44
CA THR A 47 10.51 24.70 48.81
C THR A 47 10.29 25.75 49.89
N TRP A 48 9.20 26.51 49.81
CA TRP A 48 8.96 27.64 50.70
C TRP A 48 9.07 27.24 52.18
N GLY A 49 9.96 27.91 52.93
CA GLY A 49 10.28 27.61 54.32
C GLY A 49 11.69 27.03 54.56
N GLN A 50 12.32 26.48 53.52
CA GLN A 50 13.74 26.13 53.54
C GLN A 50 14.61 27.39 53.35
N THR A 51 15.76 27.46 54.02
CA THR A 51 16.52 28.71 54.16
C THR A 51 17.93 28.71 53.56
N ASN A 52 18.53 27.56 53.27
CA ASN A 52 19.86 27.52 52.63
C ASN A 52 19.74 27.53 51.10
N ASN A 53 20.08 28.64 50.46
CA ASN A 53 19.99 28.76 49.00
C ASN A 53 20.99 27.86 48.23
N ALA A 54 22.02 27.32 48.89
CA ALA A 54 23.01 26.46 48.22
C ALA A 54 22.47 25.05 47.95
N ASP A 55 21.77 24.45 48.91
CA ASP A 55 21.33 23.05 48.85
C ASP A 55 19.94 22.81 49.42
N CYS A 56 19.22 23.87 49.81
CA CYS A 56 17.92 23.82 50.47
C CYS A 56 17.91 23.05 51.80
N SER A 57 19.07 22.91 52.44
CA SER A 57 19.18 22.41 53.82
C SER A 57 18.77 23.48 54.84
N GLY A 58 18.21 23.07 55.98
CA GLY A 58 17.80 24.00 57.03
C GLY A 58 16.53 24.81 56.72
N GLY A 59 15.97 25.41 57.78
CA GLY A 59 14.58 25.86 57.77
C GLY A 59 13.61 24.68 57.88
N SER A 60 12.31 24.95 57.88
CA SER A 60 11.27 23.92 57.85
C SER A 60 10.29 24.27 56.76
N VAL A 61 10.01 23.30 55.89
CA VAL A 61 9.04 23.48 54.82
C VAL A 61 7.69 23.85 55.43
N VAL A 62 7.05 24.91 54.91
CA VAL A 62 5.79 25.39 55.47
C VAL A 62 4.62 24.72 54.75
N ASN A 63 3.79 24.03 55.51
CA ASN A 63 2.52 23.48 55.06
C ASN A 63 1.43 24.56 55.02
N TRP A 64 0.66 24.58 53.94
CA TRP A 64 -0.47 25.48 53.76
C TRP A 64 -1.75 24.68 53.66
N ASN A 65 -2.61 24.83 54.67
CA ASN A 65 -3.83 24.03 54.81
C ASN A 65 -4.98 24.50 53.91
N THR A 66 -4.87 25.68 53.27
CA THR A 66 -5.86 26.23 52.35
C THR A 66 -5.22 26.83 51.10
N TRP A 67 -5.91 26.69 49.97
CA TRP A 67 -5.46 27.26 48.68
C TRP A 67 -5.32 28.79 48.72
N ALA A 68 -6.23 29.49 49.41
CA ALA A 68 -6.14 30.94 49.60
C ALA A 68 -4.86 31.37 50.35
N GLN A 69 -4.42 30.60 51.34
CA GLN A 69 -3.16 30.87 52.03
C GLN A 69 -1.94 30.64 51.14
N ALA A 70 -1.97 29.66 50.24
CA ALA A 70 -0.91 29.40 49.27
C ALA A 70 -0.81 30.54 48.23
N LEU A 71 -1.95 30.98 47.69
CA LEU A 71 -2.03 32.14 46.77
C LEU A 71 -1.48 33.43 47.41
N ALA A 72 -1.77 33.66 48.70
CA ALA A 72 -1.29 34.83 49.43
C ALA A 72 0.24 34.87 49.62
N ARG A 73 0.97 33.77 49.38
CA ARG A 73 2.44 33.75 49.54
C ARG A 73 3.20 34.50 48.48
N ALA A 74 2.70 34.48 47.25
CA ALA A 74 3.22 35.32 46.17
C ALA A 74 3.23 36.80 46.58
N ALA A 75 2.11 37.30 47.12
CA ALA A 75 1.99 38.68 47.59
C ALA A 75 2.97 39.00 48.74
N THR A 76 3.17 38.04 49.67
CA THR A 76 4.15 38.19 50.76
C THR A 76 5.58 38.28 50.23
N ALA A 77 5.97 37.39 49.31
CA ALA A 77 7.28 37.37 48.68
C ALA A 77 7.56 38.70 47.94
N ASN A 78 6.57 39.18 47.19
CA ASN A 78 6.66 40.42 46.41
C ASN A 78 6.77 41.67 47.28
N GLY A 79 5.99 41.74 48.36
CA GLY A 79 6.07 42.85 49.32
C GLY A 79 7.43 42.98 50.01
N SER A 80 8.20 41.89 50.10
CA SER A 80 9.55 41.86 50.67
C SER A 80 10.69 41.89 49.64
N ALA A 81 10.39 42.00 48.35
CA ALA A 81 11.37 41.82 47.26
C ALA A 81 12.20 40.52 47.44
N TYR A 82 11.52 39.41 47.71
CA TYR A 82 12.13 38.12 48.03
C TYR A 82 13.11 37.67 46.94
N LYS A 83 14.34 37.34 47.33
CA LYS A 83 15.48 37.03 46.44
C LYS A 83 15.71 38.08 45.34
N GLY A 84 15.42 39.35 45.63
CA GLY A 84 15.61 40.47 44.70
C GLY A 84 14.48 40.66 43.68
N HIS A 85 13.34 39.98 43.85
CA HIS A 85 12.25 39.98 42.87
C HIS A 85 10.88 40.31 43.49
N GLY A 86 10.05 41.02 42.73
CA GLY A 86 8.74 41.53 43.15
C GLY A 86 7.56 40.99 42.33
N ASP A 87 7.82 40.01 41.46
CA ASP A 87 6.89 39.44 40.47
C ASP A 87 6.72 37.91 40.63
N TRP A 88 6.94 37.39 41.85
CA TRP A 88 6.64 36.00 42.18
C TRP A 88 5.15 35.71 42.12
N ARG A 89 4.81 34.51 41.65
CA ARG A 89 3.45 33.97 41.64
C ARG A 89 3.45 32.49 41.99
N LEU A 90 2.28 31.99 42.37
CA LEU A 90 2.04 30.57 42.49
C LEU A 90 1.92 29.97 41.06
N PRO A 91 2.68 28.92 40.72
CA PRO A 91 2.66 28.32 39.38
C PRO A 91 1.30 27.68 39.08
N ASN A 92 0.88 27.71 37.82
CA ASN A 92 -0.28 26.94 37.37
C ASN A 92 0.08 25.45 37.25
N ILE A 93 -0.92 24.59 37.06
CA ILE A 93 -0.70 23.14 37.05
C ILE A 93 0.26 22.69 35.94
N LYS A 94 0.20 23.31 34.75
CA LYS A 94 1.07 22.95 33.61
C LYS A 94 2.52 23.37 33.84
N GLU A 95 2.73 24.49 34.53
CA GLU A 95 4.07 24.95 34.92
C GLU A 95 4.66 24.04 36.01
N LEU A 96 3.86 23.59 36.97
CA LEU A 96 4.32 22.61 37.95
C LEU A 96 4.63 21.25 37.31
N GLU A 97 3.81 20.82 36.34
CA GLU A 97 4.04 19.59 35.56
C GLU A 97 5.35 19.64 34.77
N SER A 98 5.81 20.82 34.34
CA SER A 98 7.08 20.93 33.60
C SER A 98 8.32 20.65 34.47
N LEU A 99 8.18 20.63 35.80
CA LEU A 99 9.24 20.22 36.72
C LEU A 99 9.33 18.70 36.88
N LEU A 100 8.37 17.93 36.36
CA LEU A 100 8.31 16.49 36.53
C LEU A 100 9.37 15.78 35.68
N LYS A 101 10.24 15.03 36.32
CA LYS A 101 11.24 14.17 35.66
C LYS A 101 10.67 12.75 35.53
N ILE A 102 9.95 12.50 34.43
CA ILE A 102 9.17 11.27 34.20
C ILE A 102 10.07 10.02 34.07
N ASP A 103 11.34 10.20 33.72
CA ASP A 103 12.36 9.14 33.62
C ASP A 103 13.17 8.93 34.92
N ALA A 104 12.83 9.62 36.02
CA ALA A 104 13.50 9.45 37.30
C ALA A 104 13.32 8.02 37.86
N THR A 105 14.41 7.39 38.26
CA THR A 105 14.43 6.01 38.79
C THR A 105 14.26 5.93 40.31
N SER A 106 14.15 7.07 40.99
CA SER A 106 13.91 7.19 42.43
C SER A 106 13.09 8.44 42.77
N SER A 107 12.44 8.45 43.93
CA SER A 107 11.68 9.58 44.45
C SER A 107 12.60 10.60 45.14
N PRO A 108 12.40 11.93 44.97
CA PRO A 108 11.30 12.56 44.24
C PRO A 108 11.52 12.60 42.72
N THR A 109 10.44 12.56 41.94
CA THR A 109 10.45 12.58 40.46
C THR A 109 10.63 14.01 39.90
N ILE A 110 11.70 14.68 40.31
CA ILE A 110 12.13 16.03 39.90
C ILE A 110 13.65 16.03 39.68
N ASP A 111 14.20 17.01 38.96
CA ASP A 111 15.65 17.19 38.91
C ASP A 111 16.20 17.60 40.29
N THR A 112 16.67 16.63 41.06
CA THR A 112 17.20 16.82 42.42
C THR A 112 18.54 17.56 42.45
N THR A 113 19.19 17.75 41.29
CA THR A 113 20.39 18.60 41.18
C THR A 113 19.98 20.07 41.16
N ALA A 114 18.94 20.41 40.39
CA ALA A 114 18.39 21.77 40.33
C ALA A 114 17.54 22.12 41.56
N PHE A 115 16.75 21.16 42.07
CA PHE A 115 15.82 21.33 43.19
C PHE A 115 16.15 20.37 44.34
N PRO A 116 17.29 20.56 45.03
CA PRO A 116 17.73 19.67 46.10
C PRO A 116 16.77 19.71 47.31
N ASN A 117 16.74 18.62 48.09
CA ASN A 117 15.90 18.48 49.27
C ASN A 117 14.40 18.78 49.06
N THR A 118 13.89 18.54 47.84
CA THR A 118 12.45 18.59 47.56
C THR A 118 11.74 17.48 48.34
N PRO A 119 10.69 17.78 49.12
CA PRO A 119 9.95 16.77 49.89
C PRO A 119 9.36 15.67 49.00
N SER A 120 9.63 14.41 49.34
CA SER A 120 9.36 13.25 48.47
C SER A 120 8.34 12.24 49.02
N SER A 121 7.88 12.36 50.27
CA SER A 121 6.90 11.43 50.86
C SER A 121 5.58 12.13 51.22
N SER A 122 4.48 11.69 50.61
CA SER A 122 3.09 12.15 50.82
C SER A 122 2.90 13.67 50.79
N SER A 123 3.65 14.38 49.94
CA SER A 123 3.87 15.82 49.98
C SER A 123 3.33 16.50 48.72
N TYR A 124 2.22 17.21 48.83
CA TYR A 124 1.56 17.87 47.70
C TYR A 124 2.11 19.28 47.43
N PHE A 125 2.06 19.75 46.19
CA PHE A 125 2.38 21.14 45.84
C PHE A 125 1.15 21.86 45.28
N TRP A 126 0.82 23.02 45.84
CA TRP A 126 -0.30 23.85 45.39
C TRP A 126 -0.03 24.48 44.02
N SER A 127 -1.00 24.36 43.09
CA SER A 127 -1.04 25.19 41.88
C SER A 127 -2.00 26.37 42.04
N SER A 128 -1.89 27.37 41.15
CA SER A 128 -2.88 28.43 40.98
C SER A 128 -4.07 28.04 40.11
N THR A 129 -4.14 26.80 39.58
CA THR A 129 -5.22 26.36 38.70
C THR A 129 -6.42 25.86 39.51
N PRO A 130 -7.60 26.50 39.44
CA PRO A 130 -8.79 26.04 40.15
C PRO A 130 -9.31 24.71 39.59
N SER A 131 -10.06 23.97 40.41
CA SER A 131 -10.80 22.80 39.95
C SER A 131 -12.07 23.22 39.22
N PHE A 132 -12.30 22.69 38.01
CA PHE A 132 -13.49 22.99 37.19
C PHE A 132 -14.81 22.62 37.88
N THR A 133 -14.80 21.63 38.76
CA THR A 133 -16.02 21.12 39.42
C THR A 133 -16.26 21.73 40.79
N GLN A 134 -15.31 22.49 41.38
CA GLN A 134 -15.43 23.10 42.71
C GLN A 134 -14.66 24.43 42.81
N PRO A 135 -15.35 25.57 43.02
CA PRO A 135 -14.77 26.92 42.92
C PRO A 135 -13.74 27.28 44.00
N ASN A 136 -13.59 26.48 45.07
CA ASN A 136 -12.65 26.73 46.19
C ASN A 136 -11.50 25.71 46.25
N SER A 137 -11.33 24.89 45.22
CA SER A 137 -10.30 23.84 45.14
C SER A 137 -9.33 24.14 44.00
N ALA A 138 -8.12 23.57 44.07
CA ALA A 138 -7.11 23.72 43.03
C ALA A 138 -6.43 22.40 42.71
N TRP A 139 -5.84 22.34 41.52
CA TRP A 139 -4.97 21.23 41.13
C TRP A 139 -3.69 21.25 41.97
N ILE A 140 -3.17 20.06 42.27
CA ILE A 140 -1.93 19.85 43.01
C ILE A 140 -1.06 18.84 42.27
N ILE A 141 0.26 18.93 42.43
CA ILE A 141 1.22 17.93 41.90
C ILE A 141 1.91 17.19 43.05
N TYR A 142 2.29 15.94 42.80
CA TYR A 142 3.06 15.10 43.73
C TYR A 142 4.30 14.54 43.01
N PHE A 143 5.50 14.81 43.53
CA PHE A 143 6.77 14.37 42.95
C PHE A 143 7.21 13.00 43.49
N ASP A 144 6.43 11.93 43.24
CA ASP A 144 6.70 10.56 43.70
C ASP A 144 6.48 9.49 42.61
N ASN A 145 6.81 8.23 42.92
CA ASN A 145 7.00 7.12 41.98
C ASN A 145 5.73 6.48 41.36
N TYR A 146 4.58 7.15 41.31
CA TYR A 146 3.38 6.68 40.57
C TYR A 146 2.57 7.87 40.01
N VAL A 147 2.54 8.03 38.67
CA VAL A 147 1.69 9.03 38.01
C VAL A 147 0.23 8.61 38.14
N MET A 148 -0.52 9.27 39.04
CA MET A 148 -1.97 9.19 39.11
C MET A 148 -2.55 10.61 39.10
N MET A 149 -3.09 11.03 37.96
CA MET A 149 -4.11 12.07 37.90
C MET A 149 -5.35 11.54 38.63
N SER A 150 -5.52 11.91 39.90
CA SER A 150 -6.68 11.51 40.69
C SER A 150 -7.23 12.71 41.46
N SER A 151 -8.44 13.12 41.08
CA SER A 151 -9.34 13.89 41.93
C SER A 151 -9.55 13.17 43.26
N VAL A 152 -8.95 13.65 44.35
CA VAL A 152 -9.41 13.25 45.68
C VAL A 152 -10.58 14.15 46.05
N SER A 153 -11.77 13.70 45.66
CA SER A 153 -13.04 14.22 46.18
C SER A 153 -13.18 13.86 47.65
N GLY A 154 -13.27 14.88 48.50
CA GLY A 154 -13.76 14.78 49.88
C GLY A 154 -13.32 15.99 50.68
N LYS A 155 -14.22 16.59 51.48
CA LYS A 155 -13.91 17.74 52.36
C LYS A 155 -12.51 17.62 52.97
N ILE A 156 -11.59 18.51 52.66
CA ILE A 156 -10.51 18.78 53.59
C ILE A 156 -10.20 20.27 53.63
N ASN A 157 -10.47 20.89 54.78
CA ASN A 157 -9.97 22.21 55.15
C ASN A 157 -8.45 22.16 55.53
N TYR A 158 -7.77 21.06 55.22
CA TYR A 158 -6.42 20.69 55.68
C TYR A 158 -5.79 19.61 54.79
N VAL A 159 -5.29 19.97 53.60
CA VAL A 159 -4.20 19.19 53.00
C VAL A 159 -2.93 19.98 53.21
N ASP A 160 -1.95 19.36 53.88
CA ASP A 160 -0.63 19.93 54.06
C ASP A 160 0.09 19.89 52.70
N ALA A 161 -0.03 21.00 51.98
CA ALA A 161 0.59 21.19 50.68
C ALA A 161 1.61 22.34 50.73
N PHE A 162 2.68 22.15 49.98
CA PHE A 162 3.82 23.04 49.88
C PHE A 162 3.67 24.02 48.73
N VAL A 163 4.49 25.06 48.77
CA VAL A 163 4.55 26.11 47.75
C VAL A 163 5.96 26.18 47.20
N ARG A 164 6.06 26.24 45.87
CA ARG A 164 7.27 26.64 45.13
C ARG A 164 6.85 27.77 44.20
N LEU A 165 7.47 28.94 44.33
CA LEU A 165 7.10 30.11 43.55
C LEU A 165 7.80 30.09 42.19
N VAL A 166 7.16 30.72 41.21
CA VAL A 166 7.68 30.93 39.86
C VAL A 166 7.56 32.40 39.48
N ARG A 167 8.44 32.88 38.60
CA ARG A 167 8.44 34.22 38.00
C ARG A 167 8.99 34.16 36.58
N GLY A 168 8.93 35.26 35.85
CA GLY A 168 9.33 35.30 34.44
C GLY A 168 8.32 34.57 33.55
N GLY A 169 8.38 34.83 32.23
CA GLY A 169 7.37 34.40 31.26
C GLY A 169 6.00 35.04 31.50
N GLN A 170 5.34 35.53 30.45
CA GLN A 170 3.92 35.86 30.58
C GLN A 170 3.19 34.57 31.00
N PRO A 171 2.27 34.59 31.98
CA PRO A 171 1.28 33.52 32.06
C PRO A 171 0.58 33.55 30.69
N SER A 172 0.72 32.49 29.90
CA SER A 172 -0.02 32.42 28.64
C SER A 172 -1.51 32.62 28.97
N GLY A 173 -2.05 33.76 28.54
CA GLY A 173 -3.42 34.21 28.77
C GLY A 173 -4.42 33.37 27.99
N ALA A 174 -4.53 32.09 28.34
CA ALA A 174 -5.45 31.17 27.69
C ALA A 174 -6.44 30.48 28.64
N PHE A 175 -6.45 30.75 29.95
CA PHE A 175 -7.32 30.00 30.88
C PHE A 175 -7.85 30.75 32.12
N ASP A 176 -8.10 32.06 32.07
CA ASP A 176 -9.07 32.68 32.98
C ASP A 176 -9.73 33.92 32.35
N SER A 177 -11.06 33.98 32.42
CA SER A 177 -11.78 35.24 32.39
C SER A 177 -12.98 35.16 33.37
N GLN A 178 -12.80 35.70 34.58
CA GLN A 178 -13.56 36.91 34.86
C GLN A 178 -13.06 37.98 33.89
N ASP A 179 -14.00 38.59 33.18
CA ASP A 179 -13.76 39.37 31.96
C ASP A 179 -12.58 40.34 32.06
N GLY A 180 -11.44 39.90 31.52
CA GLY A 180 -10.24 40.72 31.33
C GLY A 180 -10.15 41.24 29.90
N THR A 181 -11.23 41.11 29.13
CA THR A 181 -11.30 41.65 27.78
C THR A 181 -12.00 43.00 27.83
N ALA A 182 -11.44 43.99 27.14
CA ALA A 182 -12.15 45.24 26.91
C ALA A 182 -13.30 44.98 25.92
N PRO A 183 -14.37 45.81 25.94
CA PRO A 183 -15.47 45.67 25.00
C PRO A 183 -14.96 45.55 23.57
N VAL A 184 -15.31 44.45 22.93
CA VAL A 184 -14.86 44.12 21.58
C VAL A 184 -15.89 44.66 20.60
N TYR A 185 -15.41 45.44 19.63
CA TYR A 185 -16.25 45.95 18.56
C TYR A 185 -16.79 44.80 17.68
N GLN A 186 -18.12 44.67 17.62
CA GLN A 186 -18.83 43.59 16.92
C GLN A 186 -19.33 43.98 15.53
N GLY A 187 -19.40 45.28 15.23
CA GLY A 187 -19.81 45.75 13.92
C GLY A 187 -20.57 47.07 13.99
N ALA A 188 -20.93 47.59 12.83
CA ALA A 188 -21.66 48.84 12.71
C ALA A 188 -22.75 48.76 11.65
N THR A 189 -23.81 49.51 11.89
CA THR A 189 -24.97 49.63 11.01
C THR A 189 -25.24 51.09 10.70
N LEU A 190 -25.76 51.36 9.51
CA LEU A 190 -26.28 52.67 9.13
C LEU A 190 -27.82 52.58 9.06
N GLY A 191 -28.49 53.34 9.90
CA GLY A 191 -29.94 53.42 10.00
C GLY A 191 -30.61 54.13 8.82
N ALA A 192 -31.94 54.06 8.78
CA ALA A 192 -32.75 54.61 7.69
C ALA A 192 -32.48 56.11 7.46
N GLY A 193 -32.26 56.48 6.20
CA GLY A 193 -31.96 57.87 5.80
C GLY A 193 -30.48 58.25 5.87
N ASN A 194 -29.58 57.30 6.15
CA ASN A 194 -28.11 57.52 6.23
C ASN A 194 -27.67 58.55 7.27
N THR A 195 -28.48 58.81 8.30
CA THR A 195 -28.20 59.83 9.33
C THR A 195 -27.79 59.24 10.67
N VAL A 196 -27.91 57.92 10.89
CA VAL A 196 -27.63 57.31 12.19
C VAL A 196 -26.68 56.13 12.00
N ALA A 197 -25.45 56.24 12.49
CA ALA A 197 -24.52 55.11 12.52
C ALA A 197 -24.46 54.53 13.94
N THR A 198 -24.69 53.23 14.08
CA THR A 198 -24.66 52.52 15.37
C THR A 198 -23.55 51.50 15.35
N LEU A 199 -22.57 51.65 16.25
CA LEU A 199 -21.50 50.70 16.52
C LEU A 199 -21.95 49.82 17.68
N THR A 200 -21.84 48.51 17.49
CA THR A 200 -22.23 47.49 18.46
C THR A 200 -20.98 46.82 19.01
N PHE A 201 -21.01 46.52 20.30
CA PHE A 201 -19.99 45.81 21.03
C PHE A 201 -20.61 44.55 21.65
N ASP A 202 -19.78 43.62 22.07
CA ASP A 202 -20.19 42.36 22.69
C ASP A 202 -20.75 42.54 24.09
N GLU A 203 -20.42 43.63 24.76
CA GLU A 203 -20.86 43.97 26.11
C GLU A 203 -21.20 45.45 26.30
N ALA A 204 -21.67 45.81 27.50
CA ALA A 204 -22.15 47.15 27.80
C ALA A 204 -21.01 48.18 27.89
N LEU A 205 -21.24 49.37 27.32
CA LEU A 205 -20.28 50.46 27.23
C LEU A 205 -20.53 51.55 28.28
N ALA A 206 -19.44 52.09 28.80
CA ALA A 206 -19.40 53.32 29.56
C ALA A 206 -18.42 54.32 28.94
N ASN A 207 -18.71 55.61 29.10
CA ASN A 207 -17.79 56.68 28.69
C ASN A 207 -16.59 56.73 29.64
N ASN A 208 -15.38 56.71 29.11
CA ASN A 208 -14.14 56.84 29.89
C ASN A 208 -13.57 58.27 29.86
N LEU A 209 -14.30 59.23 29.31
CA LEU A 209 -13.91 60.64 29.21
C LEU A 209 -14.78 61.52 30.12
N ALA A 210 -14.37 62.78 30.29
CA ALA A 210 -14.97 63.71 31.25
C ALA A 210 -16.48 63.94 31.03
N ASP A 211 -16.93 63.96 29.77
CA ASP A 211 -18.33 64.14 29.40
C ASP A 211 -18.62 63.63 27.96
N LEU A 212 -19.87 63.78 27.52
CA LEU A 212 -20.32 63.37 26.19
C LEU A 212 -19.74 64.24 25.06
N ALA A 213 -19.31 65.48 25.36
CA ALA A 213 -18.68 66.37 24.38
C ALA A 213 -17.23 65.93 24.11
N ALA A 214 -16.51 65.51 25.14
CA ALA A 214 -15.20 64.87 25.02
C ALA A 214 -15.32 63.53 24.26
N LEU A 215 -16.36 62.74 24.52
CA LEU A 215 -16.63 61.53 23.74
C LEU A 215 -16.94 61.83 22.26
N LYS A 216 -17.74 62.86 21.98
CA LYS A 216 -17.99 63.31 20.59
C LYS A 216 -16.70 63.71 19.89
N ALA A 217 -15.79 64.40 20.57
CA ALA A 217 -14.49 64.80 20.01
C ALA A 217 -13.54 63.62 19.79
N ALA A 218 -13.68 62.55 20.58
CA ALA A 218 -12.90 61.32 20.46
C ALA A 218 -13.41 60.37 19.37
N VAL A 219 -14.62 60.61 18.84
CA VAL A 219 -15.14 59.97 17.64
C VAL A 219 -14.76 60.83 16.43
N THR A 220 -14.23 60.21 15.37
CA THR A 220 -13.86 60.88 14.11
C THR A 220 -14.45 60.13 12.92
N PHE A 221 -14.71 60.85 11.84
CA PHE A 221 -15.40 60.38 10.65
C PHE A 221 -14.62 60.72 9.37
N ALA A 222 -14.59 59.79 8.42
CA ALA A 222 -13.99 59.96 7.09
C ALA A 222 -15.00 59.57 6.00
N ALA A 223 -15.44 60.53 5.19
CA ALA A 223 -16.35 60.28 4.06
C ALA A 223 -15.66 59.59 2.86
N ASP A 224 -14.35 59.84 2.71
CA ASP A 224 -13.47 59.28 1.68
C ASP A 224 -12.80 57.96 2.10
N GLY A 225 -13.01 57.55 3.36
CA GLY A 225 -12.40 56.37 3.97
C GLY A 225 -10.95 56.54 4.41
N THR A 226 -10.38 57.75 4.35
CA THR A 226 -8.97 57.99 4.71
C THR A 226 -8.75 59.23 5.57
N SER A 227 -9.59 60.26 5.43
CA SER A 227 -9.42 61.58 6.06
C SER A 227 -10.33 61.74 7.27
N PHE A 228 -9.86 61.35 8.46
CA PHE A 228 -10.65 61.40 9.69
C PHE A 228 -10.73 62.81 10.28
N THR A 229 -11.96 63.31 10.47
CA THR A 229 -12.27 64.62 11.06
C THR A 229 -13.30 64.49 12.18
N ALA A 230 -13.35 65.47 13.11
CA ALA A 230 -14.36 65.46 14.17
C ALA A 230 -15.77 65.67 13.58
N PRO A 231 -16.83 65.06 14.17
CA PRO A 231 -18.21 65.27 13.76
C PRO A 231 -18.61 66.76 13.77
N ALA A 232 -19.47 67.15 12.84
CA ALA A 232 -19.90 68.53 12.68
C ALA A 232 -20.67 69.03 13.92
N ALA A 233 -20.82 70.35 14.05
CA ALA A 233 -21.46 70.97 15.22
C ALA A 233 -22.88 70.41 15.49
N GLY A 234 -23.64 70.08 14.44
CA GLY A 234 -25.00 69.52 14.53
C GLY A 234 -25.08 68.01 14.82
N ASP A 235 -23.97 67.28 14.78
CA ASP A 235 -23.95 65.83 15.00
C ASP A 235 -24.00 65.50 16.49
N THR A 236 -24.49 64.33 16.87
CA THR A 236 -24.56 63.89 18.28
C THR A 236 -24.01 62.47 18.45
N VAL A 237 -23.56 62.15 19.67
CA VAL A 237 -23.16 60.79 20.07
C VAL A 237 -23.96 60.35 21.28
N ALA A 238 -24.28 59.06 21.37
CA ALA A 238 -25.02 58.48 22.48
C ALA A 238 -24.52 57.06 22.79
N LEU A 239 -24.50 56.71 24.08
CA LEU A 239 -24.23 55.36 24.55
C LEU A 239 -25.53 54.73 25.08
N SER A 240 -25.79 53.47 24.71
CA SER A 240 -26.94 52.72 25.23
C SER A 240 -26.62 51.24 25.25
N GLY A 241 -26.52 50.65 26.44
CA GLY A 241 -26.10 49.26 26.61
C GLY A 241 -24.77 49.01 25.90
N SER A 242 -24.75 48.07 24.97
CA SER A 242 -23.55 47.71 24.18
C SER A 242 -23.34 48.53 22.90
N THR A 243 -23.97 49.70 22.78
CA THR A 243 -23.94 50.47 21.53
C THR A 243 -23.44 51.90 21.71
N LEU A 244 -22.64 52.36 20.75
CA LEU A 244 -22.31 53.76 20.50
C LEU A 244 -23.02 54.20 19.22
N THR A 245 -23.93 55.17 19.33
CA THR A 245 -24.66 55.74 18.20
C THR A 245 -24.13 57.13 17.88
N VAL A 246 -23.86 57.40 16.60
CA VAL A 246 -23.55 58.72 16.05
C VAL A 246 -24.71 59.14 15.16
N THR A 247 -25.34 60.27 15.46
CA THR A 247 -26.39 60.86 14.62
C THR A 247 -25.83 62.07 13.87
N PHE A 248 -25.82 61.98 12.55
CA PHE A 248 -25.39 63.02 11.63
C PHE A 248 -26.56 63.95 11.29
N ALA A 249 -26.32 65.26 11.37
CA ALA A 249 -27.31 66.27 10.98
C ALA A 249 -27.61 66.27 9.47
N THR A 250 -26.66 65.78 8.67
CA THR A 250 -26.79 65.61 7.21
C THR A 250 -26.60 64.15 6.83
N PRO A 251 -27.43 63.58 5.93
CA PRO A 251 -27.27 62.20 5.45
C PRO A 251 -25.88 61.93 4.88
N LEU A 252 -25.28 60.80 5.24
CA LEU A 252 -24.03 60.33 4.66
C LEU A 252 -24.23 59.95 3.18
N THR A 253 -23.27 60.36 2.35
CA THR A 253 -23.25 60.09 0.90
C THR A 253 -21.93 59.43 0.50
N GLY A 254 -21.95 58.51 -0.46
CA GLY A 254 -20.76 57.76 -0.90
C GLY A 254 -20.62 56.38 -0.25
N GLY A 255 -19.71 55.53 -0.76
CA GLY A 255 -19.54 54.13 -0.33
C GLY A 255 -18.28 53.85 0.52
N ALA A 256 -17.48 54.87 0.83
CA ALA A 256 -16.20 54.73 1.53
C ALA A 256 -16.23 55.23 2.98
N ASN A 257 -17.42 55.46 3.55
CA ASN A 257 -17.57 56.02 4.89
C ASN A 257 -16.88 55.15 5.96
N GLN A 258 -16.11 55.79 6.84
CA GLN A 258 -15.47 55.15 7.98
C GLN A 258 -15.68 55.97 9.25
N LEU A 259 -15.87 55.29 10.37
CA LEU A 259 -15.93 55.91 11.71
C LEU A 259 -14.78 55.37 12.56
N LYS A 260 -14.17 56.23 13.36
CA LYS A 260 -13.11 55.85 14.29
C LYS A 260 -13.38 56.39 15.68
N VAL A 261 -13.27 55.53 16.68
CA VAL A 261 -13.31 55.87 18.10
C VAL A 261 -11.87 55.80 18.62
N ALA A 262 -11.39 56.88 19.24
CA ALA A 262 -10.05 56.91 19.81
C ALA A 262 -9.90 55.89 20.96
N ALA A 263 -8.69 55.35 21.12
CA ALA A 263 -8.38 54.44 22.23
C ALA A 263 -8.68 55.10 23.58
N ASN A 264 -9.05 54.30 24.58
CA ASN A 264 -9.34 54.74 25.95
C ASN A 264 -10.53 55.70 26.09
N SER A 265 -11.37 55.86 25.06
CA SER A 265 -12.57 56.71 25.11
C SER A 265 -13.78 56.00 25.70
N LEU A 266 -13.81 54.67 25.58
CA LEU A 266 -14.88 53.81 26.07
C LEU A 266 -14.27 52.73 26.98
N LYS A 267 -15.08 52.19 27.88
CA LYS A 267 -14.74 51.08 28.78
C LYS A 267 -15.96 50.23 29.12
N ASP A 268 -15.76 49.05 29.70
CA ASP A 268 -16.82 48.27 30.32
C ASP A 268 -17.11 48.72 31.77
N ALA A 269 -17.92 47.94 32.49
CA ALA A 269 -18.18 48.12 33.91
C ALA A 269 -17.02 47.67 34.83
N SER A 270 -16.04 46.95 34.30
CA SER A 270 -14.86 46.43 34.99
C SER A 270 -13.61 47.30 34.77
N ASP A 271 -13.76 48.48 34.15
CA ASP A 271 -12.72 49.43 33.77
C ASP A 271 -11.73 48.96 32.68
N ASN A 272 -12.07 47.91 31.93
CA ASN A 272 -11.32 47.50 30.75
C ASN A 272 -11.57 48.50 29.61
N VAL A 273 -10.50 49.18 29.16
CA VAL A 273 -10.60 50.26 28.18
C VAL A 273 -10.58 49.74 26.74
N VAL A 274 -11.51 50.23 25.94
CA VAL A 274 -11.62 49.89 24.52
C VAL A 274 -10.42 50.48 23.77
N ALA A 275 -9.67 49.62 23.07
CA ALA A 275 -8.62 50.04 22.15
C ALA A 275 -9.20 50.90 21.01
N SER A 276 -8.38 51.60 20.21
CA SER A 276 -8.94 52.42 19.14
C SER A 276 -9.75 51.56 18.16
N VAL A 277 -11.04 51.85 18.03
CA VAL A 277 -11.92 51.15 17.10
C VAL A 277 -11.96 51.95 15.81
N THR A 278 -11.64 51.33 14.70
CA THR A 278 -11.96 51.91 13.39
C THR A 278 -13.02 51.00 12.78
N ALA A 279 -14.25 51.49 12.69
CA ALA A 279 -15.35 50.82 12.04
C ALA A 279 -15.11 50.87 10.52
N THR A 280 -14.30 49.92 10.03
CA THR A 280 -13.77 49.90 8.65
C THR A 280 -13.88 48.55 7.95
N GLY A 281 -14.41 47.51 8.62
CA GLY A 281 -14.28 46.16 8.11
C GLY A 281 -15.12 45.91 6.85
N SER A 282 -14.47 45.77 5.69
CA SER A 282 -14.98 44.97 4.58
C SER A 282 -15.52 43.64 5.13
N PRO A 283 -16.65 43.09 4.66
CA PRO A 283 -17.02 41.72 4.97
C PRO A 283 -15.84 40.81 4.67
N ALA A 284 -15.37 40.04 5.64
CA ALA A 284 -14.24 39.14 5.50
C ALA A 284 -14.70 37.72 5.81
N TYR A 285 -14.34 36.77 4.93
CA TYR A 285 -14.64 35.36 5.13
C TYR A 285 -13.95 34.83 6.40
N GLN A 286 -14.70 34.13 7.24
CA GLN A 286 -14.24 33.56 8.51
C GLN A 286 -14.14 32.03 8.43
N SER A 287 -15.21 31.37 7.99
CA SER A 287 -15.30 29.91 7.98
C SER A 287 -16.34 29.41 7.00
N VAL A 288 -16.27 28.11 6.69
CA VAL A 288 -17.27 27.41 5.89
C VAL A 288 -17.63 26.08 6.55
N ALA A 289 -18.90 25.73 6.50
CA ALA A 289 -19.40 24.42 6.87
C ALA A 289 -20.18 23.80 5.69
N ILE A 290 -19.92 22.52 5.41
CA ILE A 290 -20.68 21.72 4.47
C ILE A 290 -21.65 20.83 5.26
N ASN A 291 -22.88 20.64 4.78
CA ASN A 291 -23.81 19.69 5.39
C ASN A 291 -23.45 18.24 5.04
N GLY A 292 -23.97 17.26 5.80
CA GLY A 292 -23.62 15.84 5.61
C GLY A 292 -24.02 15.24 4.25
N SER A 293 -24.86 15.91 3.46
CA SER A 293 -25.22 15.49 2.10
C SER A 293 -24.40 16.20 1.01
N ASN A 294 -23.42 17.02 1.36
CA ASN A 294 -22.61 17.84 0.43
C ASN A 294 -23.41 18.75 -0.51
N THR A 295 -24.64 19.12 -0.15
CA THR A 295 -25.51 19.96 -0.99
C THR A 295 -25.62 21.40 -0.50
N VAL A 296 -25.11 21.71 0.69
CA VAL A 296 -25.19 23.07 1.26
C VAL A 296 -23.84 23.48 1.84
N ALA A 297 -23.26 24.55 1.30
CA ALA A 297 -22.14 25.26 1.89
C ALA A 297 -22.63 26.51 2.60
N THR A 298 -22.32 26.66 3.89
CA THR A 298 -22.63 27.87 4.68
C THR A 298 -21.33 28.59 5.01
N LEU A 299 -21.13 29.75 4.38
CA LEU A 299 -19.96 30.60 4.56
C LEU A 299 -20.29 31.66 5.60
N THR A 300 -19.45 31.83 6.61
CA THR A 300 -19.61 32.86 7.65
C THR A 300 -18.65 34.01 7.38
N PHE A 301 -19.12 35.24 7.53
CA PHE A 301 -18.34 36.47 7.36
C PHE A 301 -18.24 37.25 8.68
N THR A 302 -17.31 38.19 8.74
CA THR A 302 -17.29 39.24 9.76
C THR A 302 -18.50 40.16 9.57
N GLY A 303 -19.30 40.33 10.63
CA GLY A 303 -20.54 41.12 10.59
C GLY A 303 -21.61 40.53 9.68
N THR A 304 -22.57 41.36 9.26
CA THR A 304 -23.68 40.98 8.36
C THR A 304 -23.34 41.34 6.91
N PRO A 305 -22.94 40.38 6.05
CA PRO A 305 -22.73 40.66 4.64
C PRO A 305 -24.06 40.99 3.95
N LEU A 306 -24.07 42.07 3.17
CA LEU A 306 -25.19 42.51 2.37
C LEU A 306 -24.83 42.41 0.88
N ASN A 307 -25.82 42.09 0.04
CA ASN A 307 -25.64 42.10 -1.41
C ASN A 307 -25.33 43.52 -1.90
N ASN A 308 -24.27 43.69 -2.68
CA ASN A 308 -23.93 44.95 -3.34
C ASN A 308 -24.32 44.99 -4.83
N LEU A 309 -24.91 43.90 -5.34
CA LEU A 309 -25.36 43.78 -6.72
C LEU A 309 -26.87 43.99 -6.85
N ALA A 310 -27.37 44.04 -8.09
CA ALA A 310 -28.77 44.38 -8.39
C ALA A 310 -29.78 43.44 -7.72
N ASP A 311 -29.48 42.14 -7.67
CA ASP A 311 -30.33 41.10 -7.08
C ASP A 311 -29.51 39.84 -6.69
N LEU A 312 -30.19 38.82 -6.18
CA LEU A 312 -29.57 37.53 -5.81
C LEU A 312 -29.06 36.74 -7.03
N ALA A 313 -29.60 36.97 -8.23
CA ALA A 313 -29.15 36.28 -9.44
C ALA A 313 -27.79 36.84 -9.91
N ALA A 314 -27.61 38.16 -9.83
CA ALA A 314 -26.33 38.81 -10.03
C ALA A 314 -25.29 38.37 -8.99
N LEU A 315 -25.71 38.18 -7.72
CA LEU A 315 -24.85 37.61 -6.68
C LEU A 315 -24.45 36.17 -6.95
N LYS A 316 -25.38 35.31 -7.40
CA LYS A 316 -25.08 33.94 -7.83
C LYS A 316 -24.06 33.94 -8.97
N ALA A 317 -24.21 34.81 -9.96
CA ALA A 317 -23.29 34.92 -11.10
C ALA A 317 -21.89 35.42 -10.70
N ALA A 318 -21.78 36.15 -9.58
CA ALA A 318 -20.52 36.61 -9.02
C ALA A 318 -19.77 35.54 -8.20
N ILE A 319 -20.32 34.32 -8.10
CA ILE A 319 -19.74 33.19 -7.38
C ILE A 319 -19.43 32.06 -8.36
N THR A 320 -18.21 31.51 -8.31
CA THR A 320 -17.76 30.40 -9.15
C THR A 320 -17.28 29.21 -8.31
N LEU A 321 -17.38 28.00 -8.86
CA LEU A 321 -16.95 26.75 -8.24
C LEU A 321 -15.84 26.10 -9.08
N ALA A 322 -14.77 25.65 -8.42
CA ALA A 322 -13.75 24.78 -8.98
C ALA A 322 -13.84 23.41 -8.31
N ALA A 323 -14.43 22.43 -8.99
CA ALA A 323 -14.61 21.07 -8.44
C ALA A 323 -13.29 20.30 -8.29
N ASP A 324 -12.30 20.63 -9.14
CA ASP A 324 -10.94 20.09 -9.13
C ASP A 324 -9.95 20.94 -8.33
N GLY A 325 -10.42 22.02 -7.70
CA GLY A 325 -9.61 22.97 -6.95
C GLY A 325 -8.82 23.98 -7.77
N THR A 326 -8.93 23.98 -9.09
CA THR A 326 -8.15 24.90 -9.95
C THR A 326 -8.98 25.60 -11.04
N ASN A 327 -9.96 24.93 -11.64
CA ASN A 327 -10.75 25.44 -12.76
C ASN A 327 -12.10 26.01 -12.32
N TYR A 328 -12.19 27.33 -12.17
CA TYR A 328 -13.40 28.01 -11.71
C TYR A 328 -14.45 28.17 -12.82
N ALA A 329 -15.61 27.56 -12.65
CA ALA A 329 -16.78 27.68 -13.52
C ALA A 329 -17.97 28.35 -12.80
N ALA A 330 -18.93 28.88 -13.55
CA ALA A 330 -20.16 29.42 -12.98
C ALA A 330 -20.97 28.33 -12.25
N LEU A 331 -21.68 28.71 -11.19
CA LEU A 331 -22.61 27.80 -10.51
C LEU A 331 -23.67 27.26 -11.48
N ALA A 332 -24.07 26.00 -11.30
CA ALA A 332 -25.00 25.32 -12.18
C ALA A 332 -26.39 25.97 -12.13
N ALA A 333 -27.21 25.74 -13.16
CA ALA A 333 -28.54 26.34 -13.26
C ALA A 333 -29.43 26.06 -12.03
N GLY A 334 -29.34 24.86 -11.46
CA GLY A 334 -30.11 24.44 -10.28
C GLY A 334 -29.59 24.94 -8.93
N ASP A 335 -28.40 25.55 -8.88
CA ASP A 335 -27.82 26.02 -7.61
C ASP A 335 -28.50 27.30 -7.12
N ALA A 336 -28.43 27.59 -5.83
CA ALA A 336 -29.02 28.78 -5.22
C ALA A 336 -28.06 29.45 -4.24
N VAL A 337 -28.25 30.76 -4.01
CA VAL A 337 -27.51 31.53 -3.00
C VAL A 337 -28.46 32.32 -2.12
N ALA A 338 -28.13 32.45 -0.83
CA ALA A 338 -28.93 33.21 0.13
C ALA A 338 -28.03 33.90 1.16
N LEU A 339 -28.44 35.09 1.61
CA LEU A 339 -27.77 35.83 2.70
C LEU A 339 -28.69 35.85 3.92
N SER A 340 -28.16 35.56 5.10
CA SER A 340 -28.91 35.62 6.36
C SER A 340 -27.96 35.86 7.54
N GLY A 341 -28.21 36.92 8.31
CA GLY A 341 -27.32 37.27 9.43
C GLY A 341 -25.87 37.43 8.96
N SER A 342 -24.94 36.68 9.55
CA SER A 342 -23.52 36.69 9.17
C SER A 342 -23.16 35.72 8.05
N THR A 343 -24.12 35.03 7.43
CA THR A 343 -23.83 33.94 6.50
C THR A 343 -24.27 34.20 5.05
N LEU A 344 -23.49 33.62 4.14
CA LEU A 344 -23.84 33.38 2.75
C LEU A 344 -23.95 31.86 2.56
N THR A 345 -25.14 31.38 2.21
CA THR A 345 -25.36 29.96 1.91
C THR A 345 -25.36 29.75 0.40
N VAL A 346 -24.63 28.73 -0.07
CA VAL A 346 -24.71 28.20 -1.43
C VAL A 346 -25.31 26.81 -1.36
N THR A 347 -26.44 26.60 -2.06
CA THR A 347 -27.10 25.30 -2.18
C THR A 347 -26.82 24.73 -3.55
N PHE A 348 -26.18 23.57 -3.61
CA PHE A 348 -25.87 22.83 -4.82
C PHE A 348 -26.99 21.85 -5.15
N ALA A 349 -27.45 21.84 -6.41
CA ALA A 349 -28.45 20.88 -6.87
C ALA A 349 -27.90 19.44 -6.92
N THR A 350 -26.60 19.30 -7.16
CA THR A 350 -25.86 18.03 -7.13
C THR A 350 -24.86 18.05 -5.97
N PRO A 351 -24.81 17.00 -5.13
CA PRO A 351 -23.82 16.89 -4.07
C PRO A 351 -22.39 17.08 -4.59
N LEU A 352 -21.57 17.83 -3.85
CA LEU A 352 -20.15 17.91 -4.13
C LEU A 352 -19.49 16.54 -3.89
N VAL A 353 -18.58 16.17 -4.79
CA VAL A 353 -17.77 14.95 -4.71
C VAL A 353 -16.29 15.31 -4.73
N GLY A 354 -15.46 14.53 -4.03
CA GLY A 354 -14.02 14.76 -3.93
C GLY A 354 -13.62 15.86 -2.93
N THR A 355 -12.32 15.97 -2.66
CA THR A 355 -11.77 16.80 -1.56
C THR A 355 -11.19 18.14 -2.02
N ALA A 356 -11.12 18.39 -3.33
CA ALA A 356 -10.42 19.56 -3.89
C ALA A 356 -11.34 20.77 -4.16
N ASN A 357 -12.64 20.66 -3.88
CA ASN A 357 -13.64 21.68 -4.21
C ASN A 357 -13.29 23.08 -3.64
N GLN A 358 -13.46 24.14 -4.43
CA GLN A 358 -13.26 25.54 -3.99
C GLN A 358 -14.34 26.47 -4.56
N LEU A 359 -14.89 27.36 -3.73
CA LEU A 359 -15.71 28.49 -4.19
C LEU A 359 -14.84 29.74 -4.34
N LYS A 360 -15.23 30.63 -5.26
CA LYS A 360 -14.65 31.97 -5.37
C LYS A 360 -15.74 33.01 -5.51
N ILE A 361 -15.68 34.02 -4.65
CA ILE A 361 -16.63 35.14 -4.57
C ILE A 361 -15.94 36.37 -5.15
N ALA A 362 -16.55 37.01 -6.15
CA ALA A 362 -15.95 38.18 -6.78
C ALA A 362 -15.85 39.38 -5.82
N ALA A 363 -14.80 40.21 -5.99
CA ALA A 363 -14.67 41.48 -5.27
C ALA A 363 -15.90 42.38 -5.51
N ASN A 364 -16.21 43.27 -4.57
CA ASN A 364 -17.34 44.21 -4.65
C ASN A 364 -18.74 43.59 -4.77
N SER A 365 -18.88 42.26 -4.69
CA SER A 365 -20.19 41.58 -4.73
C SER A 365 -20.96 41.71 -3.42
N LEU A 366 -20.25 41.84 -2.30
CA LEU A 366 -20.80 42.02 -0.96
C LEU A 366 -20.34 43.36 -0.36
N LYS A 367 -21.11 43.86 0.60
CA LYS A 367 -20.79 45.04 1.43
C LYS A 367 -21.21 44.83 2.89
N ASN A 368 -20.67 45.62 3.82
CA ASN A 368 -21.12 45.62 5.21
C ASN A 368 -22.31 46.59 5.42
N GLY A 369 -22.81 46.66 6.66
CA GLY A 369 -23.89 47.57 7.07
C GLY A 369 -23.56 49.07 7.00
N MET A 370 -22.29 49.45 6.80
CA MET A 370 -21.84 50.84 6.57
C MET A 370 -21.57 51.15 5.08
N GLY A 371 -21.73 50.16 4.19
CA GLY A 371 -21.50 50.31 2.75
C GLY A 371 -20.08 49.98 2.27
N THR A 372 -19.16 49.57 3.16
CA THR A 372 -17.80 49.15 2.78
C THR A 372 -17.85 47.85 1.98
N LEU A 373 -17.21 47.84 0.80
CA LEU A 373 -17.23 46.72 -0.14
C LEU A 373 -16.27 45.58 0.26
N LEU A 374 -16.58 44.36 -0.20
CA LEU A 374 -15.65 43.23 -0.20
C LEU A 374 -14.41 43.58 -1.03
N ALA A 375 -13.29 43.84 -0.35
CA ALA A 375 -12.10 44.47 -0.93
C ALA A 375 -11.42 43.67 -2.05
N GLY A 376 -11.59 42.34 -2.09
CA GLY A 376 -10.96 41.46 -3.07
C GLY A 376 -11.74 40.16 -3.32
N ALA A 377 -11.40 39.45 -4.39
CA ALA A 377 -12.02 38.16 -4.66
C ALA A 377 -11.61 37.15 -3.57
N THR A 378 -12.58 36.44 -3.01
CA THR A 378 -12.39 35.55 -1.86
C THR A 378 -12.52 34.11 -2.30
N THR A 379 -11.47 33.31 -2.15
CA THR A 379 -11.47 31.87 -2.40
C THR A 379 -11.72 31.10 -1.11
N VAL A 380 -12.61 30.12 -1.16
CA VAL A 380 -13.07 29.33 -0.01
C VAL A 380 -12.94 27.84 -0.33
N PRO A 381 -12.03 27.10 0.33
CA PRO A 381 -11.91 25.65 0.15
C PRO A 381 -13.10 24.93 0.78
N LEU A 382 -13.68 23.97 0.06
CA LEU A 382 -14.79 23.14 0.51
C LEU A 382 -14.30 21.69 0.71
N ALA A 383 -14.17 21.27 1.96
CA ALA A 383 -13.92 19.88 2.30
C ALA A 383 -15.27 19.12 2.31
N ALA A 384 -15.59 18.45 1.21
CA ALA A 384 -16.80 17.64 1.10
C ALA A 384 -16.65 16.32 1.87
N TYR A 385 -17.74 15.79 2.45
CA TYR A 385 -17.78 14.47 3.07
C TYR A 385 -17.65 13.37 2.02
N ASP A 386 -17.19 12.19 2.43
CA ASP A 386 -17.39 11.00 1.61
C ASP A 386 -18.89 10.66 1.57
N ILE A 387 -19.37 10.29 0.39
CA ILE A 387 -20.76 9.91 0.14
C ILE A 387 -20.86 8.57 -0.61
N ILE A 388 -19.73 7.90 -0.85
CA ILE A 388 -19.66 6.63 -1.57
C ILE A 388 -19.74 5.50 -0.52
N PRO A 389 -20.67 4.55 -0.63
CA PRO A 389 -20.68 3.36 0.22
C PRO A 389 -19.57 2.36 -0.13
N PRO A 390 -19.17 1.48 0.80
CA PRO A 390 -18.14 0.47 0.57
C PRO A 390 -18.49 -0.46 -0.58
N VAL A 391 -17.55 -0.65 -1.51
CA VAL A 391 -17.69 -1.45 -2.72
C VAL A 391 -17.03 -2.81 -2.52
N TYR A 392 -17.78 -3.88 -2.76
CA TYR A 392 -17.26 -5.25 -2.71
C TYR A 392 -16.26 -5.50 -3.85
N THR A 393 -15.06 -5.99 -3.51
CA THR A 393 -13.95 -6.21 -4.45
C THR A 393 -13.61 -7.68 -4.68
N GLY A 394 -14.04 -8.59 -3.80
CA GLY A 394 -13.82 -10.03 -3.98
C GLY A 394 -13.94 -10.84 -2.71
N ALA A 395 -13.82 -12.16 -2.84
CA ALA A 395 -13.85 -13.09 -1.71
C ALA A 395 -12.86 -14.23 -1.92
N ALA A 396 -12.22 -14.66 -0.84
CA ALA A 396 -11.28 -15.79 -0.83
C ALA A 396 -11.57 -16.73 0.34
N LEU A 397 -11.36 -18.04 0.12
CA LEU A 397 -11.32 -19.03 1.18
C LEU A 397 -9.88 -19.26 1.62
N ASN A 398 -9.65 -19.33 2.93
CA ASN A 398 -8.37 -19.73 3.47
C ASN A 398 -8.29 -21.27 3.45
N ALA A 399 -7.72 -21.82 2.38
CA ALA A 399 -7.56 -23.27 2.21
C ALA A 399 -6.40 -23.79 3.06
N GLY A 400 -6.60 -24.91 3.77
CA GLY A 400 -5.55 -25.63 4.52
C GLY A 400 -5.60 -25.54 6.06
N MET A 401 -6.60 -24.89 6.65
CA MET A 401 -6.80 -24.89 8.11
C MET A 401 -7.98 -25.80 8.53
N THR A 402 -7.95 -26.31 9.76
CA THR A 402 -9.03 -27.14 10.36
C THR A 402 -10.34 -26.37 10.56
N VAL A 403 -10.31 -25.04 10.50
CA VAL A 403 -11.46 -24.15 10.52
C VAL A 403 -11.41 -23.28 9.27
N LEU A 404 -12.39 -23.40 8.39
CA LEU A 404 -12.45 -22.64 7.13
C LEU A 404 -13.02 -21.24 7.36
N THR A 405 -12.28 -20.23 6.89
CA THR A 405 -12.72 -18.83 6.87
C THR A 405 -12.89 -18.35 5.43
N ALA A 406 -14.02 -17.71 5.15
CA ALA A 406 -14.23 -16.91 3.95
C ALA A 406 -13.98 -15.44 4.29
N THR A 407 -13.03 -14.82 3.61
CA THR A 407 -12.72 -13.40 3.73
C THR A 407 -13.25 -12.67 2.52
N LEU A 408 -14.19 -11.76 2.74
CA LEU A 408 -14.77 -10.88 1.74
C LEU A 408 -14.10 -9.51 1.86
N SER A 409 -13.61 -8.98 0.76
CA SER A 409 -12.87 -7.73 0.67
C SER A 409 -13.72 -6.62 0.07
N PHE A 410 -13.51 -5.42 0.59
CA PHE A 410 -14.07 -4.18 0.12
C PHE A 410 -12.93 -3.18 -0.15
N ASP A 411 -13.21 -2.13 -0.90
CA ASP A 411 -12.25 -1.07 -1.25
C ASP A 411 -11.90 -0.14 -0.08
N GLU A 412 -12.66 -0.21 1.01
CA GLU A 412 -12.49 0.65 2.18
C GLU A 412 -12.87 -0.05 3.51
N PRO A 413 -12.47 0.51 4.68
CA PRO A 413 -12.77 -0.07 5.99
C PRO A 413 -14.26 -0.18 6.30
N LEU A 414 -14.67 -1.33 6.83
CA LEU A 414 -16.06 -1.65 7.15
C LEU A 414 -16.39 -1.39 8.62
N VAL A 415 -17.62 -0.92 8.83
CA VAL A 415 -18.29 -0.80 10.12
C VAL A 415 -19.64 -1.50 10.05
N ASN A 416 -20.01 -2.20 11.13
CA ASN A 416 -21.33 -2.83 11.25
C ASN A 416 -22.41 -1.74 11.33
N ASN A 417 -23.43 -1.82 10.46
CA ASN A 417 -24.56 -0.91 10.48
C ASN A 417 -25.78 -1.44 11.26
N LEU A 418 -25.64 -2.62 11.88
CA LEU A 418 -26.69 -3.26 12.66
C LEU A 418 -26.39 -3.17 14.17
N ALA A 419 -27.38 -3.56 14.99
CA ALA A 419 -27.32 -3.41 16.44
C ALA A 419 -26.11 -4.10 17.08
N ASP A 420 -25.72 -5.26 16.55
CA ASP A 420 -24.60 -6.06 17.02
C ASP A 420 -24.11 -7.06 15.95
N LEU A 421 -23.10 -7.85 16.31
CA LEU A 421 -22.53 -8.88 15.44
C LEU A 421 -23.49 -10.05 15.17
N ALA A 422 -24.49 -10.28 16.04
CA ALA A 422 -25.49 -11.33 15.86
C ALA A 422 -26.52 -10.93 14.79
N ALA A 423 -26.93 -9.67 14.79
CA ALA A 423 -27.74 -9.08 13.72
C ALA A 423 -26.97 -9.08 12.39
N LEU A 424 -25.66 -8.77 12.40
CA LEU A 424 -24.82 -8.88 11.21
C LEU A 424 -24.72 -10.31 10.69
N LYS A 425 -24.54 -11.29 11.58
CA LYS A 425 -24.59 -12.71 11.21
C LYS A 425 -25.92 -13.09 10.56
N ALA A 426 -27.04 -12.62 11.11
CA ALA A 426 -28.37 -12.89 10.56
C ALA A 426 -28.61 -12.24 9.19
N ALA A 427 -27.92 -11.13 8.89
CA ALA A 427 -27.98 -10.44 7.60
C ALA A 427 -27.13 -11.12 6.50
N ILE A 428 -26.35 -12.15 6.85
CA ILE A 428 -25.52 -12.92 5.94
C ILE A 428 -26.15 -14.29 5.72
N THR A 429 -26.25 -14.70 4.46
CA THR A 429 -26.84 -15.97 4.04
C THR A 429 -25.86 -16.76 3.18
N PHE A 430 -26.02 -18.08 3.17
CA PHE A 430 -25.10 -19.03 2.54
C PHE A 430 -25.86 -20.02 1.66
N ALA A 431 -25.33 -20.29 0.46
CA ALA A 431 -25.85 -21.26 -0.49
C ALA A 431 -24.79 -22.30 -0.83
N ALA A 432 -24.98 -23.55 -0.41
CA ALA A 432 -24.06 -24.65 -0.71
C ALA A 432 -24.12 -25.10 -2.18
N ASP A 433 -25.28 -24.93 -2.83
CA ASP A 433 -25.56 -25.25 -4.24
C ASP A 433 -25.35 -24.05 -5.19
N GLY A 434 -24.94 -22.90 -4.64
CA GLY A 434 -24.76 -21.65 -5.36
C GLY A 434 -26.04 -20.91 -5.77
N THR A 435 -27.22 -21.39 -5.35
CA THR A 435 -28.52 -20.82 -5.74
C THR A 435 -29.50 -20.59 -4.57
N THR A 436 -29.51 -21.47 -3.56
CA THR A 436 -30.47 -21.44 -2.45
C THR A 436 -29.83 -20.87 -1.19
N PHE A 437 -30.08 -19.60 -0.89
CA PHE A 437 -29.49 -18.89 0.25
C PHE A 437 -30.27 -19.13 1.55
N ASN A 438 -29.61 -19.75 2.53
CA ASN A 438 -30.12 -20.03 3.86
C ASN A 438 -29.35 -19.23 4.92
N ALA A 439 -29.91 -19.07 6.12
CA ALA A 439 -29.18 -18.47 7.24
C ALA A 439 -27.92 -19.28 7.59
N LEU A 440 -26.88 -18.59 8.06
CA LEU A 440 -25.67 -19.24 8.59
C LEU A 440 -26.01 -20.18 9.75
N ALA A 441 -25.27 -21.28 9.88
CA ALA A 441 -25.51 -22.28 10.90
C ALA A 441 -25.21 -21.73 12.30
N GLY A 442 -25.76 -22.38 13.34
CA GLY A 442 -25.63 -21.93 14.74
C GLY A 442 -24.18 -21.72 15.19
N GLY A 443 -23.25 -22.58 14.73
CA GLY A 443 -21.82 -22.50 15.08
C GLY A 443 -20.99 -21.50 14.29
N ASP A 444 -21.49 -20.97 13.16
CA ASP A 444 -20.71 -20.07 12.31
C ASP A 444 -20.51 -18.70 12.99
N THR A 445 -19.42 -18.00 12.70
CA THR A 445 -19.17 -16.65 13.26
C THR A 445 -18.86 -15.67 12.15
N VAL A 446 -19.06 -14.38 12.44
CA VAL A 446 -18.74 -13.27 11.53
C VAL A 446 -17.91 -12.24 12.27
N ALA A 447 -16.94 -11.64 11.59
CA ALA A 447 -16.07 -10.61 12.14
C ALA A 447 -15.75 -9.56 11.08
N LEU A 448 -15.50 -8.34 11.51
CA LEU A 448 -15.01 -7.26 10.65
C LEU A 448 -13.54 -6.99 11.00
N SER A 449 -12.71 -6.80 9.98
CA SER A 449 -11.29 -6.47 10.15
C SER A 449 -10.84 -5.55 9.02
N GLY A 450 -10.64 -4.26 9.32
CA GLY A 450 -10.33 -3.26 8.30
C GLY A 450 -11.38 -3.27 7.19
N SER A 451 -10.96 -3.47 5.95
CA SER A 451 -11.81 -3.53 4.76
C SER A 451 -12.38 -4.93 4.46
N THR A 452 -12.37 -5.83 5.46
CA THR A 452 -12.80 -7.21 5.26
C THR A 452 -13.92 -7.64 6.20
N LEU A 453 -14.85 -8.43 5.66
CA LEU A 453 -15.82 -9.21 6.40
C LEU A 453 -15.37 -10.68 6.37
N VAL A 454 -15.13 -11.26 7.53
CA VAL A 454 -14.69 -12.64 7.69
C VAL A 454 -15.85 -13.48 8.21
N VAL A 455 -16.22 -14.53 7.47
CA VAL A 455 -17.16 -15.56 7.90
C VAL A 455 -16.38 -16.82 8.24
N THR A 456 -16.52 -17.32 9.46
CA THR A 456 -15.88 -18.55 9.93
C THR A 456 -16.93 -19.65 10.03
N PHE A 457 -16.73 -20.74 9.29
CA PHE A 457 -17.68 -21.86 9.29
C PHE A 457 -17.31 -22.87 10.38
N ALA A 458 -18.29 -23.31 11.17
CA ALA A 458 -18.08 -24.32 12.20
C ALA A 458 -17.92 -25.74 11.64
N ALA A 459 -18.56 -26.02 10.50
CA ALA A 459 -18.40 -27.25 9.74
C ALA A 459 -17.56 -26.98 8.49
N PRO A 460 -16.72 -27.94 8.05
CA PRO A 460 -16.01 -27.81 6.79
C PRO A 460 -16.98 -27.62 5.63
N LEU A 461 -16.72 -26.61 4.80
CA LEU A 461 -17.41 -26.47 3.52
C LEU A 461 -16.96 -27.60 2.59
N THR A 462 -17.84 -28.05 1.69
CA THR A 462 -17.55 -29.08 0.68
C THR A 462 -18.04 -28.64 -0.70
N GLY A 463 -17.39 -29.10 -1.77
CA GLY A 463 -17.79 -28.80 -3.16
C GLY A 463 -17.42 -27.39 -3.64
N SER A 464 -17.76 -27.10 -4.90
CA SER A 464 -17.26 -25.92 -5.63
C SER A 464 -18.31 -24.86 -5.97
N THR A 465 -19.52 -24.98 -5.44
CA THR A 465 -20.65 -24.07 -5.77
C THR A 465 -21.04 -23.12 -4.64
N ASN A 466 -20.33 -23.15 -3.51
CA ASN A 466 -20.68 -22.40 -2.31
C ASN A 466 -20.70 -20.88 -2.58
N LYS A 467 -21.71 -20.15 -2.08
CA LYS A 467 -21.78 -18.68 -2.16
C LYS A 467 -22.27 -18.06 -0.86
N LEU A 468 -21.83 -16.83 -0.61
CA LEU A 468 -22.33 -15.98 0.47
C LEU A 468 -23.11 -14.80 -0.12
N ASN A 469 -24.13 -14.35 0.59
CA ASN A 469 -24.89 -13.14 0.27
C ASN A 469 -25.04 -12.25 1.50
N ILE A 470 -24.63 -10.99 1.37
CA ILE A 470 -24.70 -9.95 2.40
C ILE A 470 -25.89 -9.04 2.07
N SER A 471 -26.80 -8.87 3.02
CA SER A 471 -27.98 -8.03 2.83
C SER A 471 -27.61 -6.54 2.71
N ALA A 472 -28.38 -5.79 1.92
CA ALA A 472 -28.31 -4.33 1.92
C ALA A 472 -28.51 -3.78 3.35
N ASN A 473 -27.95 -2.61 3.62
CA ASN A 473 -28.00 -1.90 4.90
C ASN A 473 -27.30 -2.58 6.08
N SER A 474 -26.58 -3.68 5.87
CA SER A 474 -25.88 -4.40 6.95
C SER A 474 -24.51 -3.82 7.30
N LEU A 475 -23.86 -3.19 6.33
CA LEU A 475 -22.52 -2.62 6.45
C LEU A 475 -22.52 -1.14 6.06
N LYS A 476 -21.57 -0.40 6.61
CA LYS A 476 -21.25 0.97 6.24
C LYS A 476 -19.75 1.22 6.31
N ASP A 477 -19.28 2.33 5.79
CA ASP A 477 -17.91 2.78 6.01
C ASP A 477 -17.72 3.44 7.39
N ALA A 478 -16.52 3.95 7.65
CA ALA A 478 -16.22 4.70 8.88
C ALA A 478 -16.95 6.06 8.98
N ILE A 479 -17.43 6.60 7.86
CA ILE A 479 -18.02 7.94 7.75
C ILE A 479 -19.56 7.89 7.88
N GLY A 480 -20.18 6.73 7.66
CA GLY A 480 -21.61 6.50 7.75
C GLY A 480 -22.30 6.04 6.45
N ASN A 481 -21.58 5.91 5.33
CA ASN A 481 -22.17 5.55 4.04
C ASN A 481 -22.57 4.08 4.03
N VAL A 482 -23.88 3.84 3.90
CA VAL A 482 -24.48 2.51 4.06
C VAL A 482 -24.50 1.75 2.73
N LEU A 483 -24.13 0.47 2.76
CA LEU A 483 -24.19 -0.44 1.63
C LEU A 483 -25.63 -0.54 1.09
N ALA A 484 -25.90 0.12 -0.04
CA ALA A 484 -27.26 0.32 -0.54
C ALA A 484 -27.89 -0.93 -1.19
N SER A 485 -27.08 -1.87 -1.65
CA SER A 485 -27.53 -3.08 -2.36
C SER A 485 -26.89 -4.33 -1.78
N ALA A 486 -27.60 -5.46 -1.85
CA ALA A 486 -27.06 -6.74 -1.41
C ALA A 486 -25.87 -7.17 -2.28
N VAL A 487 -24.91 -7.85 -1.66
CA VAL A 487 -23.69 -8.34 -2.32
C VAL A 487 -23.72 -9.86 -2.31
N THR A 488 -23.57 -10.50 -3.47
CA THR A 488 -23.43 -11.96 -3.58
C THR A 488 -22.04 -12.31 -4.11
N THR A 489 -21.34 -13.22 -3.45
CA THR A 489 -20.00 -13.63 -3.86
C THR A 489 -20.02 -14.48 -5.14
N ALA A 490 -18.87 -14.55 -5.82
CA ALA A 490 -18.59 -15.65 -6.73
C ALA A 490 -18.54 -16.98 -5.96
N ALA A 491 -18.48 -18.10 -6.69
CA ALA A 491 -18.39 -19.43 -6.07
C ALA A 491 -17.09 -19.57 -5.26
N LEU A 492 -17.20 -20.09 -4.04
CA LEU A 492 -16.14 -20.31 -3.06
C LEU A 492 -15.80 -21.80 -3.06
N ASP A 493 -14.58 -22.15 -3.48
CA ASP A 493 -14.15 -23.54 -3.64
C ASP A 493 -13.60 -24.12 -2.33
N ALA A 494 -14.28 -25.13 -1.78
CA ALA A 494 -14.06 -25.59 -0.41
C ALA A 494 -13.14 -26.81 -0.29
N ALA A 495 -12.71 -27.14 0.94
CA ALA A 495 -11.83 -28.27 1.22
C ALA A 495 -12.44 -29.61 0.75
N ASP A 496 -11.78 -30.27 -0.20
CA ASP A 496 -12.17 -31.53 -0.82
C ASP A 496 -11.02 -32.54 -0.68
N SER A 497 -11.29 -33.65 0.02
CA SER A 497 -10.37 -34.80 0.14
C SER A 497 -10.84 -36.02 -0.66
N THR A 498 -11.95 -35.90 -1.40
CA THR A 498 -12.53 -36.97 -2.20
C THR A 498 -12.03 -36.83 -3.64
N PRO A 499 -11.10 -37.68 -4.09
CA PRO A 499 -10.51 -37.50 -5.41
C PRO A 499 -11.50 -37.80 -6.53
N SER A 500 -11.19 -37.28 -7.72
CA SER A 500 -11.77 -37.75 -8.96
C SER A 500 -11.58 -39.27 -9.11
N THR A 501 -12.53 -39.94 -9.75
CA THR A 501 -12.46 -41.38 -10.00
C THR A 501 -11.16 -41.76 -10.72
N PHE A 502 -10.49 -42.80 -10.23
CA PHE A 502 -9.25 -43.33 -10.82
C PHE A 502 -9.36 -44.84 -11.08
N SER A 503 -8.54 -45.35 -11.98
CA SER A 503 -8.50 -46.77 -12.35
C SER A 503 -7.09 -47.23 -12.66
N PHE A 504 -6.79 -48.50 -12.37
CA PHE A 504 -5.54 -49.13 -12.78
C PHE A 504 -5.76 -50.04 -13.99
N THR A 505 -4.80 -50.05 -14.91
CA THR A 505 -4.76 -51.04 -15.99
C THR A 505 -4.40 -52.41 -15.43
N ALA A 506 -5.16 -53.45 -15.77
CA ALA A 506 -4.87 -54.82 -15.33
C ALA A 506 -3.57 -55.36 -15.97
N ALA A 507 -2.80 -56.14 -15.21
CA ALA A 507 -1.62 -56.84 -15.67
C ALA A 507 -1.98 -58.27 -16.09
N THR A 508 -2.07 -58.53 -17.39
CA THR A 508 -2.42 -59.84 -17.95
C THR A 508 -1.19 -60.59 -18.44
N GLY A 509 -1.15 -61.91 -18.24
CA GLY A 509 0.00 -62.74 -18.63
C GLY A 509 1.17 -62.67 -17.65
N ALA A 510 0.90 -62.33 -16.38
CA ALA A 510 1.92 -62.25 -15.35
C ALA A 510 2.61 -63.62 -15.14
N ALA A 511 3.93 -63.60 -14.94
CA ALA A 511 4.66 -64.78 -14.50
C ALA A 511 4.08 -65.30 -13.17
N LEU A 512 4.19 -66.59 -12.91
CA LEU A 512 3.70 -67.19 -11.66
C LEU A 512 4.55 -66.73 -10.47
N ASN A 513 3.94 -66.50 -9.31
CA ASN A 513 4.60 -66.12 -8.05
C ASN A 513 5.56 -64.91 -8.17
N SER A 514 5.26 -63.95 -9.04
CA SER A 514 6.11 -62.79 -9.27
C SER A 514 5.47 -61.51 -8.74
N VAL A 515 6.30 -60.57 -8.31
CA VAL A 515 5.84 -59.23 -7.92
C VAL A 515 5.51 -58.45 -9.19
N ILE A 516 4.30 -57.88 -9.22
CA ILE A 516 3.77 -57.10 -10.34
C ILE A 516 3.45 -55.69 -9.82
N GLU A 517 3.92 -54.67 -10.54
CA GLU A 517 3.69 -53.26 -10.23
C GLU A 517 2.78 -52.60 -11.29
N SER A 518 1.91 -51.69 -10.86
CA SER A 518 1.03 -50.92 -11.73
C SER A 518 1.73 -49.70 -12.35
N ALA A 519 1.13 -49.14 -13.41
CA ALA A 519 1.40 -47.75 -13.77
C ALA A 519 0.96 -46.80 -12.63
N ALA A 520 1.56 -45.60 -12.58
CA ALA A 520 1.16 -44.59 -11.62
C ALA A 520 -0.18 -43.97 -12.00
N ILE A 521 -1.02 -43.70 -11.01
CA ILE A 521 -2.13 -42.75 -11.12
C ILE A 521 -1.73 -41.42 -10.49
N THR A 522 -2.30 -40.32 -10.96
CA THR A 522 -2.18 -39.02 -10.29
C THR A 522 -3.45 -38.76 -9.48
N VAL A 523 -3.29 -38.35 -8.23
CA VAL A 523 -4.41 -37.95 -7.37
C VAL A 523 -4.89 -36.57 -7.81
N THR A 524 -6.14 -36.48 -8.27
CA THR A 524 -6.77 -35.25 -8.77
C THR A 524 -8.14 -35.06 -8.14
N GLY A 525 -8.73 -33.86 -8.23
CA GLY A 525 -10.06 -33.58 -7.65
C GLY A 525 -10.07 -33.37 -6.14
N ILE A 526 -8.91 -33.30 -5.49
CA ILE A 526 -8.77 -32.89 -4.08
C ILE A 526 -8.04 -31.57 -3.99
N ASN A 527 -8.32 -30.78 -2.95
CA ASN A 527 -7.55 -29.59 -2.58
C ASN A 527 -7.11 -29.60 -1.10
N ILE A 528 -7.41 -30.68 -0.37
CA ILE A 528 -6.80 -31.05 0.92
C ILE A 528 -6.33 -32.52 0.89
N ALA A 529 -5.46 -32.93 1.82
CA ALA A 529 -4.91 -34.28 1.84
C ALA A 529 -5.99 -35.37 2.00
N GLY A 530 -5.99 -36.37 1.11
CA GLY A 530 -6.86 -37.54 1.14
C GLY A 530 -6.24 -38.72 1.89
N ALA A 531 -7.03 -39.41 2.72
CA ALA A 531 -6.59 -40.63 3.37
C ALA A 531 -6.45 -41.78 2.36
N ILE A 532 -5.31 -42.48 2.37
CA ILE A 532 -5.01 -43.60 1.47
C ILE A 532 -4.84 -44.91 2.25
N SER A 533 -5.41 -46.00 1.72
CA SER A 533 -5.26 -47.36 2.25
C SER A 533 -5.30 -48.41 1.13
N ILE A 534 -4.76 -49.60 1.39
CA ILE A 534 -4.75 -50.71 0.42
C ILE A 534 -5.09 -52.06 1.07
N GLY A 535 -5.84 -52.90 0.36
CA GLY A 535 -6.03 -54.32 0.67
C GLY A 535 -5.45 -55.21 -0.43
N GLY A 536 -4.83 -56.34 -0.07
CA GLY A 536 -4.32 -57.33 -1.04
C GLY A 536 -3.02 -56.97 -1.77
N GLY A 537 -2.32 -55.91 -1.33
CA GLY A 537 -1.07 -55.44 -1.95
C GLY A 537 -0.35 -54.38 -1.11
N GLN A 538 0.60 -53.67 -1.72
CA GLN A 538 1.30 -52.52 -1.15
C GLN A 538 1.22 -51.34 -2.12
N TYR A 539 1.30 -50.11 -1.61
CA TYR A 539 1.36 -48.89 -2.43
C TYR A 539 2.63 -48.09 -2.14
N ALA A 540 3.06 -47.28 -3.11
CA ALA A 540 4.10 -46.28 -2.96
C ALA A 540 3.59 -44.93 -3.48
N VAL A 541 4.00 -43.84 -2.83
CA VAL A 541 3.62 -42.46 -3.16
C VAL A 541 4.84 -41.69 -3.62
N SER A 542 4.65 -40.83 -4.62
CA SER A 542 5.63 -39.85 -5.08
C SER A 542 5.04 -38.44 -4.99
N THR A 543 5.73 -37.55 -4.29
CA THR A 543 5.34 -36.15 -4.07
C THR A 543 5.97 -35.17 -5.07
N ASN A 544 6.74 -35.67 -6.03
CA ASN A 544 7.46 -34.88 -7.04
C ASN A 544 7.23 -35.42 -8.45
N SER A 545 5.96 -35.71 -8.77
CA SER A 545 5.53 -36.16 -10.09
C SER A 545 6.26 -37.40 -10.61
N GLY A 546 6.57 -38.35 -9.71
CA GLY A 546 7.17 -39.63 -10.06
C GLY A 546 8.70 -39.64 -10.13
N ALA A 547 9.38 -38.52 -9.85
CA ALA A 547 10.84 -38.44 -9.88
C ALA A 547 11.52 -39.27 -8.76
N THR A 548 10.93 -39.30 -7.58
CA THR A 548 11.35 -40.18 -6.46
C THR A 548 10.15 -40.82 -5.79
N TRP A 549 10.28 -42.09 -5.39
CA TRP A 549 9.21 -42.88 -4.78
C TRP A 549 9.54 -43.22 -3.33
N GLY A 550 8.52 -43.12 -2.46
CA GLY A 550 8.60 -43.66 -1.10
C GLY A 550 8.70 -45.19 -1.09
N ALA A 551 9.03 -45.75 0.07
CA ALA A 551 9.02 -47.21 0.25
C ALA A 551 7.59 -47.76 0.13
N TYR A 552 7.47 -48.93 -0.49
CA TYR A 552 6.20 -49.63 -0.57
C TYR A 552 5.69 -50.04 0.81
N THR A 553 4.43 -49.73 1.11
CA THR A 553 3.80 -49.98 2.41
C THR A 553 2.36 -50.49 2.25
N ALA A 554 1.86 -51.19 3.27
CA ALA A 554 0.45 -51.55 3.41
C ALA A 554 -0.24 -50.77 4.56
N SER A 555 0.53 -50.00 5.35
CA SER A 555 -0.01 -49.14 6.40
C SER A 555 -0.78 -47.98 5.80
N ALA A 556 -1.84 -47.52 6.46
CA ALA A 556 -2.58 -46.33 6.04
C ALA A 556 -1.71 -45.06 6.07
N GLY A 557 -2.04 -44.10 5.21
CA GLY A 557 -1.32 -42.82 5.10
C GLY A 557 -2.18 -41.71 4.47
N THR A 558 -1.52 -40.69 3.93
CA THR A 558 -2.16 -39.54 3.25
C THR A 558 -1.52 -39.24 1.90
N VAL A 559 -2.31 -38.68 0.97
CA VAL A 559 -1.86 -38.19 -0.34
C VAL A 559 -2.43 -36.81 -0.62
N ASN A 560 -1.67 -35.95 -1.29
CA ASN A 560 -2.04 -34.59 -1.67
C ASN A 560 -2.42 -34.50 -3.16
N PHE A 561 -3.00 -33.37 -3.55
CA PHE A 561 -3.24 -33.06 -4.97
C PHE A 561 -1.92 -33.17 -5.76
N ASN A 562 -1.99 -33.84 -6.92
CA ASN A 562 -0.86 -34.16 -7.79
C ASN A 562 0.16 -35.18 -7.26
N ASP A 563 -0.01 -35.76 -6.08
CA ASP A 563 0.78 -36.93 -5.70
C ASP A 563 0.51 -38.07 -6.69
N GLN A 564 1.55 -38.84 -7.01
CA GLN A 564 1.42 -40.03 -7.82
C GLN A 564 1.46 -41.29 -6.96
N VAL A 565 0.60 -42.26 -7.27
CA VAL A 565 0.49 -43.52 -6.53
C VAL A 565 0.64 -44.71 -7.47
N LYS A 566 1.48 -45.68 -7.08
CA LYS A 566 1.59 -47.00 -7.72
C LYS A 566 1.25 -48.09 -6.72
N VAL A 567 0.74 -49.19 -7.24
CA VAL A 567 0.37 -50.38 -6.48
C VAL A 567 1.25 -51.54 -6.91
N LYS A 568 1.65 -52.39 -5.95
CA LYS A 568 2.26 -53.69 -6.24
C LYS A 568 1.57 -54.83 -5.50
N LEU A 569 1.55 -56.01 -6.12
CA LEU A 569 1.03 -57.25 -5.55
C LEU A 569 1.84 -58.45 -6.05
N THR A 570 1.67 -59.63 -5.45
CA THR A 570 2.28 -60.88 -5.95
C THR A 570 1.25 -61.69 -6.74
N SER A 571 1.59 -62.09 -7.96
CA SER A 571 0.74 -62.91 -8.83
C SER A 571 0.56 -64.35 -8.30
N SER A 572 -0.46 -65.06 -8.80
CA SER A 572 -0.77 -66.42 -8.37
C SER A 572 0.32 -67.44 -8.72
N ALA A 573 0.41 -68.54 -7.97
CA ALA A 573 1.19 -69.73 -8.32
C ALA A 573 0.54 -70.58 -9.42
N SER A 574 -0.73 -70.34 -9.71
CA SER A 574 -1.54 -71.10 -10.68
C SER A 574 -1.74 -70.28 -11.96
N TYR A 575 -1.82 -70.97 -13.10
CA TYR A 575 -2.09 -70.35 -14.41
C TYR A 575 -3.50 -69.75 -14.51
N SER A 576 -3.70 -68.74 -15.36
CA SER A 576 -5.00 -68.11 -15.64
C SER A 576 -5.79 -67.68 -14.40
N THR A 577 -5.09 -67.32 -13.32
CA THR A 577 -5.68 -67.03 -12.01
C THR A 577 -5.56 -65.54 -11.71
N VAL A 578 -6.63 -64.97 -11.19
CA VAL A 578 -6.74 -63.54 -10.89
C VAL A 578 -6.34 -63.25 -9.43
N VAL A 579 -5.47 -62.26 -9.22
CA VAL A 579 -5.17 -61.67 -7.90
C VAL A 579 -5.46 -60.18 -7.97
N THR A 580 -6.11 -59.63 -6.95
CA THR A 580 -6.54 -58.22 -6.93
C THR A 580 -6.04 -57.51 -5.69
N ALA A 581 -5.51 -56.30 -5.86
CA ALA A 581 -5.27 -55.33 -4.80
C ALA A 581 -6.25 -54.15 -4.96
N MET A 582 -6.84 -53.70 -3.86
CA MET A 582 -7.84 -52.62 -3.86
C MET A 582 -7.28 -51.42 -3.11
N LEU A 583 -6.99 -50.34 -3.84
CA LEU A 583 -6.52 -49.07 -3.29
C LEU A 583 -7.72 -48.14 -3.07
N THR A 584 -7.80 -47.50 -1.90
CA THR A 584 -8.84 -46.51 -1.58
C THR A 584 -8.20 -45.19 -1.19
N ILE A 585 -8.65 -44.09 -1.81
CA ILE A 585 -8.22 -42.72 -1.50
C ILE A 585 -9.48 -41.88 -1.26
N GLY A 586 -9.61 -41.26 -0.09
CA GLY A 586 -10.74 -40.36 0.21
C GLY A 586 -12.13 -41.00 0.02
N GLY A 587 -12.24 -42.33 0.18
CA GLY A 587 -13.49 -43.08 -0.04
C GLY A 587 -13.70 -43.58 -1.48
N VAL A 588 -12.89 -43.16 -2.45
CA VAL A 588 -12.92 -43.65 -3.84
C VAL A 588 -11.95 -44.81 -4.00
N SER A 589 -12.43 -45.95 -4.51
CA SER A 589 -11.63 -47.18 -4.65
C SER A 589 -11.33 -47.52 -6.10
N GLY A 590 -10.09 -47.97 -6.36
CA GLY A 590 -9.64 -48.52 -7.64
C GLY A 590 -8.96 -49.87 -7.45
N ALA A 591 -9.35 -50.85 -8.26
CA ALA A 591 -8.76 -52.20 -8.23
C ALA A 591 -7.57 -52.29 -9.20
N PHE A 592 -6.45 -52.82 -8.73
CA PHE A 592 -5.36 -53.31 -9.57
C PHE A 592 -5.41 -54.83 -9.65
N VAL A 593 -5.54 -55.35 -10.86
CA VAL A 593 -5.78 -56.78 -11.13
C VAL A 593 -4.58 -57.37 -11.85
N SER A 594 -4.10 -58.53 -11.39
CA SER A 594 -3.10 -59.36 -12.07
C SER A 594 -3.70 -60.69 -12.47
N VAL A 595 -3.49 -61.10 -13.73
CA VAL A 595 -3.91 -62.40 -14.25
C VAL A 595 -2.67 -63.13 -14.74
N THR A 596 -2.39 -64.30 -14.16
CA THR A 596 -1.24 -65.11 -14.54
C THR A 596 -1.37 -65.68 -15.94
N GLN A 597 -0.24 -65.94 -16.59
CA GLN A 597 -0.15 -66.60 -17.88
C GLN A 597 -0.99 -67.89 -17.95
N ALA A 598 -1.40 -68.29 -19.15
CA ALA A 598 -2.03 -69.59 -19.38
C ALA A 598 -0.96 -70.70 -19.48
N ALA A 599 -1.33 -71.95 -19.17
CA ALA A 599 -0.44 -73.10 -19.34
C ALA A 599 -0.23 -73.36 -20.85
N SER A 600 1.01 -73.50 -21.31
CA SER A 600 1.32 -73.61 -22.74
C SER A 600 1.15 -75.03 -23.29
N SER A 601 0.52 -75.15 -24.46
CA SER A 601 0.67 -76.30 -25.38
C SER A 601 1.40 -75.78 -26.62
N GLY A 602 2.42 -76.50 -27.11
CA GLY A 602 3.33 -75.97 -28.13
C GLY A 602 2.70 -75.75 -29.52
N SER A 603 2.73 -74.49 -29.98
CA SER A 603 3.10 -74.00 -31.33
C SER A 603 2.52 -72.59 -31.57
N GLY A 604 3.38 -71.60 -31.86
CA GLY A 604 3.00 -70.30 -32.45
C GLY A 604 2.60 -69.18 -31.48
N SER A 605 3.53 -68.23 -31.25
CA SER A 605 3.32 -66.99 -30.46
C SER A 605 2.38 -65.99 -31.15
N SER A 606 1.55 -65.28 -30.38
CA SER A 606 1.57 -63.81 -30.41
C SER A 606 0.97 -63.21 -29.14
N THR A 607 1.86 -62.81 -28.24
CA THR A 607 1.78 -61.51 -27.55
C THR A 607 1.35 -60.41 -28.55
N PRO A 608 0.70 -59.30 -28.13
CA PRO A 608 0.41 -58.22 -29.07
C PRO A 608 1.74 -57.80 -29.71
N THR A 609 1.90 -58.13 -30.98
CA THR A 609 3.15 -58.02 -31.71
C THR A 609 3.40 -56.52 -31.91
N VAL A 610 4.28 -55.95 -31.08
CA VAL A 610 4.79 -54.61 -31.33
C VAL A 610 5.64 -54.67 -32.58
N ILE A 611 5.32 -53.86 -33.59
CA ILE A 611 6.13 -53.76 -34.79
C ILE A 611 7.38 -52.95 -34.46
N ASN A 612 8.53 -53.63 -34.29
CA ASN A 612 9.82 -52.97 -34.10
C ASN A 612 10.40 -52.61 -35.47
N VAL A 613 10.51 -51.32 -35.77
CA VAL A 613 11.11 -50.85 -37.03
C VAL A 613 12.58 -50.55 -36.76
N THR A 614 13.48 -51.33 -37.34
CA THR A 614 14.93 -51.20 -37.12
C THR A 614 15.61 -50.19 -38.05
N GLY A 615 14.83 -49.50 -38.91
CA GLY A 615 15.26 -48.47 -39.86
C GLY A 615 14.51 -48.57 -41.20
N GLY A 616 14.55 -47.52 -42.03
CA GLY A 616 13.91 -47.50 -43.35
C GLY A 616 12.42 -47.13 -43.36
N GLU A 617 11.73 -47.32 -44.49
CA GLU A 617 10.30 -46.99 -44.66
C GLU A 617 9.41 -48.21 -44.35
N THR A 618 8.44 -48.05 -43.44
CA THR A 618 7.48 -49.10 -43.05
C THR A 618 6.05 -48.60 -43.21
N THR A 619 5.21 -49.37 -43.91
CA THR A 619 3.79 -49.03 -44.09
C THR A 619 2.93 -49.61 -42.97
N LEU A 620 2.11 -48.78 -42.35
CA LEU A 620 1.13 -49.14 -41.32
C LEU A 620 -0.23 -49.43 -41.97
N THR A 621 -0.73 -50.65 -41.77
CA THR A 621 -2.00 -51.14 -42.35
C THR A 621 -3.01 -51.62 -41.31
N GLY A 622 -2.66 -51.66 -40.03
CA GLY A 622 -3.50 -52.23 -38.95
C GLY A 622 -3.37 -51.49 -37.61
N THR A 623 -3.95 -52.05 -36.55
CA THR A 623 -4.08 -51.43 -35.22
C THR A 623 -2.96 -51.80 -34.22
N THR A 624 -1.95 -52.55 -34.66
CA THR A 624 -0.85 -53.02 -33.81
C THR A 624 0.07 -51.88 -33.37
N PRO A 625 0.48 -51.82 -32.08
CA PRO A 625 1.49 -50.89 -31.60
C PRO A 625 2.80 -50.94 -32.38
N VAL A 626 3.47 -49.79 -32.52
CA VAL A 626 4.72 -49.66 -33.30
C VAL A 626 5.80 -49.02 -32.44
N SER A 627 7.03 -49.50 -32.54
CA SER A 627 8.20 -48.94 -31.88
C SER A 627 9.32 -48.72 -32.91
N PRO A 628 9.38 -47.53 -33.53
CA PRO A 628 10.41 -47.23 -34.52
C PRO A 628 11.76 -46.84 -33.90
N ALA A 629 12.85 -47.31 -34.50
CA ALA A 629 14.18 -46.81 -34.25
C ALA A 629 14.35 -45.37 -34.79
N PRO A 630 15.21 -44.53 -34.18
CA PRO A 630 15.51 -43.19 -34.68
C PRO A 630 15.86 -43.18 -36.17
N GLY A 631 15.33 -42.21 -36.93
CA GLY A 631 15.55 -42.10 -38.38
C GLY A 631 14.63 -42.96 -39.27
N SER A 632 13.75 -43.78 -38.70
CA SER A 632 12.78 -44.58 -39.47
C SER A 632 11.70 -43.69 -40.12
N THR A 633 11.12 -44.15 -41.23
CA THR A 633 9.94 -43.56 -41.87
C THR A 633 8.75 -44.48 -41.71
N LEU A 634 7.64 -43.98 -41.18
CA LEU A 634 6.36 -44.68 -41.08
C LEU A 634 5.38 -44.09 -42.08
N VAL A 635 4.68 -44.92 -42.86
CA VAL A 635 3.69 -44.48 -43.85
C VAL A 635 2.34 -45.06 -43.51
N VAL A 636 1.34 -44.24 -43.26
CA VAL A 636 -0.04 -44.72 -43.08
C VAL A 636 -0.65 -44.99 -44.44
N ALA A 637 -1.02 -46.25 -44.70
CA ALA A 637 -1.66 -46.62 -45.96
C ALA A 637 -3.01 -45.92 -46.13
N ALA A 638 -3.30 -45.48 -47.36
CA ALA A 638 -4.58 -44.86 -47.69
C ALA A 638 -5.74 -45.82 -47.37
N GLY A 639 -6.73 -45.37 -46.59
CA GLY A 639 -7.89 -46.17 -46.18
C GLY A 639 -7.66 -47.13 -45.01
N ALA A 640 -6.46 -47.18 -44.41
CA ALA A 640 -6.19 -48.02 -43.24
C ALA A 640 -6.85 -47.47 -41.96
N SER A 641 -7.52 -48.35 -41.20
CA SER A 641 -8.08 -48.01 -39.89
C SER A 641 -7.00 -48.04 -38.81
N VAL A 642 -6.25 -46.94 -38.69
CA VAL A 642 -5.11 -46.79 -37.77
C VAL A 642 -5.41 -45.91 -36.54
N SER A 643 -6.66 -45.52 -36.33
CA SER A 643 -7.04 -44.68 -35.18
C SER A 643 -6.76 -45.39 -33.87
N GLY A 644 -6.06 -44.72 -32.95
CA GLY A 644 -5.65 -45.26 -31.65
C GLY A 644 -4.35 -46.06 -31.67
N VAL A 645 -3.69 -46.24 -32.82
CA VAL A 645 -2.40 -46.95 -32.88
C VAL A 645 -1.33 -46.20 -32.08
N PRO A 646 -0.77 -46.80 -31.01
CA PRO A 646 0.31 -46.18 -30.25
C PRO A 646 1.65 -46.40 -30.96
N ILE A 647 2.38 -45.31 -31.13
CA ILE A 647 3.75 -45.26 -31.64
C ILE A 647 4.65 -44.84 -30.48
N THR A 648 5.47 -45.77 -30.00
CA THR A 648 6.39 -45.54 -28.88
C THR A 648 7.72 -45.05 -29.39
N LEU A 649 8.08 -43.81 -29.07
CA LEU A 649 9.34 -43.17 -29.43
C LEU A 649 10.30 -43.27 -28.25
N ALA A 650 11.40 -44.01 -28.43
CA ALA A 650 12.39 -44.22 -27.38
C ALA A 650 13.05 -42.92 -26.91
N ALA A 651 13.34 -42.82 -25.61
CA ALA A 651 14.02 -41.66 -25.04
C ALA A 651 15.35 -41.34 -25.78
N PRO A 652 15.67 -40.05 -25.99
CA PRO A 652 16.97 -39.65 -26.52
C PRO A 652 18.12 -40.15 -25.65
N VAL A 653 19.18 -40.67 -26.27
CA VAL A 653 20.39 -41.05 -25.54
C VAL A 653 21.23 -39.81 -25.28
N ALA A 654 21.55 -39.55 -24.00
CA ALA A 654 22.31 -38.38 -23.58
C ALA A 654 23.65 -38.26 -24.34
N GLY A 655 23.94 -37.07 -24.87
CA GLY A 655 25.16 -36.79 -25.63
C GLY A 655 25.12 -37.20 -27.11
N THR A 656 23.99 -37.69 -27.62
CA THR A 656 23.83 -38.05 -29.04
C THR A 656 22.73 -37.25 -29.72
N VAL A 657 22.88 -36.96 -31.02
CA VAL A 657 21.80 -36.39 -31.83
C VAL A 657 20.84 -37.52 -32.20
N THR A 658 19.65 -37.51 -31.62
CA THR A 658 18.61 -38.48 -31.96
C THR A 658 18.00 -38.12 -33.31
N ALA A 659 18.12 -39.02 -34.30
CA ALA A 659 17.52 -38.82 -35.62
C ALA A 659 15.99 -38.83 -35.53
N PRO A 660 15.28 -37.87 -36.16
CA PRO A 660 13.82 -37.79 -36.11
C PRO A 660 13.17 -39.00 -36.78
N VAL A 661 12.01 -39.43 -36.26
CA VAL A 661 11.14 -40.39 -36.95
C VAL A 661 10.25 -39.61 -37.92
N THR A 662 10.24 -40.03 -39.18
CA THR A 662 9.35 -39.44 -40.21
C THR A 662 8.03 -40.19 -40.22
N ILE A 663 6.90 -39.50 -40.18
CA ILE A 663 5.56 -40.09 -40.22
C ILE A 663 4.78 -39.45 -41.38
N LYS A 664 4.46 -40.24 -42.41
CA LYS A 664 3.69 -39.84 -43.58
C LYS A 664 2.22 -40.26 -43.41
N VAL A 665 1.31 -39.30 -43.33
CA VAL A 665 -0.10 -39.51 -42.99
C VAL A 665 -0.99 -38.67 -43.89
N GLY A 666 -1.85 -39.30 -44.69
CA GLY A 666 -2.84 -38.59 -45.51
C GLY A 666 -2.25 -37.60 -46.54
N GLY A 667 -1.03 -37.86 -47.05
CA GLY A 667 -0.28 -36.97 -47.93
C GLY A 667 0.63 -35.96 -47.20
N ASN A 668 0.55 -35.90 -45.87
CA ASN A 668 1.33 -34.99 -45.03
C ASN A 668 2.58 -35.72 -44.53
N THR A 669 3.69 -35.00 -44.37
CA THR A 669 4.94 -35.55 -43.83
C THR A 669 5.30 -34.81 -42.55
N LEU A 670 5.36 -35.54 -41.44
CA LEU A 670 5.69 -35.05 -40.12
C LEU A 670 7.05 -35.61 -39.71
N THR A 671 7.86 -34.81 -39.02
CA THR A 671 9.07 -35.30 -38.34
C THR A 671 8.87 -35.16 -36.85
N VAL A 672 9.06 -36.24 -36.11
CA VAL A 672 8.76 -36.34 -34.68
C VAL A 672 10.00 -36.84 -33.93
N THR A 673 10.37 -36.13 -32.86
CA THR A 673 11.51 -36.49 -32.00
C THR A 673 11.09 -36.40 -30.53
N PRO A 674 11.33 -37.43 -29.70
CA PRO A 674 11.07 -37.35 -28.26
C PRO A 674 12.07 -36.42 -27.57
N VAL A 675 11.65 -35.80 -26.46
CA VAL A 675 12.46 -34.88 -25.66
C VAL A 675 12.57 -35.42 -24.23
N GLY A 676 13.80 -35.65 -23.77
CA GLY A 676 14.12 -36.08 -22.40
C GLY A 676 13.78 -37.54 -22.08
N ALA A 677 12.50 -37.92 -22.20
CA ALA A 677 11.99 -39.26 -21.86
C ALA A 677 11.33 -39.95 -23.06
N THR A 678 10.92 -41.21 -22.87
CA THR A 678 10.13 -41.96 -23.85
C THR A 678 8.79 -41.25 -24.06
N ALA A 679 8.38 -41.07 -25.30
CA ALA A 679 7.11 -40.43 -25.65
C ALA A 679 6.22 -41.41 -26.42
N ILE A 680 4.91 -41.31 -26.21
CA ILE A 680 3.92 -42.10 -26.95
C ILE A 680 3.05 -41.15 -27.74
N VAL A 681 3.01 -41.34 -29.06
CA VAL A 681 2.10 -40.62 -29.96
C VAL A 681 1.10 -41.59 -30.56
N THR A 682 -0.14 -41.16 -30.75
CA THR A 682 -1.20 -41.96 -31.36
C THR A 682 -1.68 -41.32 -32.65
N LEU A 683 -2.07 -42.17 -33.60
CA LEU A 683 -2.78 -41.72 -34.80
C LEU A 683 -4.26 -41.55 -34.47
N LYS A 684 -4.85 -40.41 -34.82
CA LYS A 684 -6.28 -40.12 -34.63
C LYS A 684 -6.89 -39.77 -35.97
N THR A 685 -8.09 -40.25 -36.27
CA THR A 685 -8.81 -39.82 -37.48
C THR A 685 -9.80 -38.74 -37.09
N LEU A 686 -9.66 -37.54 -37.68
CA LEU A 686 -10.60 -36.43 -37.51
C LEU A 686 -11.38 -36.20 -38.79
N THR A 687 -12.61 -35.70 -38.69
CA THR A 687 -13.34 -35.25 -39.89
C THR A 687 -13.11 -33.75 -40.05
N LEU A 688 -12.27 -33.36 -41.01
CA LEU A 688 -11.98 -31.96 -41.33
C LEU A 688 -12.67 -31.61 -42.64
N ASN A 689 -13.56 -30.62 -42.64
CA ASN A 689 -14.34 -30.22 -43.82
C ASN A 689 -15.06 -31.40 -44.52
N GLY A 690 -15.55 -32.37 -43.74
CA GLY A 690 -16.21 -33.57 -44.26
C GLY A 690 -15.26 -34.68 -44.74
N VAL A 691 -13.94 -34.49 -44.65
CA VAL A 691 -12.92 -35.46 -45.08
C VAL A 691 -12.26 -36.11 -43.86
N PRO A 692 -12.31 -37.45 -43.72
CA PRO A 692 -11.53 -38.18 -42.73
C PRO A 692 -10.03 -37.94 -42.94
N THR A 693 -9.44 -37.13 -42.07
CA THR A 693 -8.04 -36.72 -42.10
C THR A 693 -7.34 -37.31 -40.89
N PRO A 694 -6.38 -38.22 -41.09
CA PRO A 694 -5.57 -38.74 -40.00
C PRO A 694 -4.57 -37.68 -39.53
N VAL A 695 -4.45 -37.54 -38.21
CA VAL A 695 -3.60 -36.57 -37.51
C VAL A 695 -2.87 -37.25 -36.35
N LEU A 696 -1.79 -36.63 -35.87
CA LEU A 696 -1.03 -37.11 -34.72
C LEU A 696 -1.58 -36.51 -33.42
N ALA A 697 -1.61 -37.29 -32.34
CA ALA A 697 -1.91 -36.83 -30.98
C ALA A 697 -0.82 -37.31 -30.01
N VAL A 698 -0.38 -36.47 -29.09
CA VAL A 698 0.58 -36.85 -28.04
C VAL A 698 -0.19 -37.46 -26.88
N SER A 699 0.11 -38.71 -26.54
CA SER A 699 -0.58 -39.47 -25.49
C SER A 699 0.20 -39.48 -24.17
N SER A 700 1.54 -39.40 -24.24
CA SER A 700 2.39 -39.21 -23.07
C SER A 700 3.79 -38.75 -23.46
N GLY A 701 4.52 -38.16 -22.50
CA GLY A 701 5.86 -37.63 -22.71
C GLY A 701 5.88 -36.31 -23.49
N THR A 702 7.09 -35.91 -23.90
CA THR A 702 7.31 -34.66 -24.64
C THR A 702 7.88 -34.96 -26.01
N VAL A 703 7.32 -34.35 -27.06
CA VAL A 703 7.83 -34.49 -28.44
C VAL A 703 8.02 -33.14 -29.10
N THR A 704 9.03 -33.07 -29.96
CA THR A 704 9.23 -32.04 -30.97
C THR A 704 8.60 -32.52 -32.28
N VAL A 705 7.67 -31.76 -32.85
CA VAL A 705 7.01 -32.06 -34.13
C VAL A 705 7.25 -30.92 -35.12
N SER A 706 7.57 -31.24 -36.38
CA SER A 706 7.63 -30.26 -37.46
C SER A 706 7.06 -30.80 -38.78
N ALA A 707 6.59 -29.88 -39.63
CA ALA A 707 5.99 -30.17 -40.94
C ALA A 707 6.22 -29.01 -41.92
N ALA A 708 5.99 -29.27 -43.22
CA ALA A 708 6.02 -28.24 -44.25
C ALA A 708 4.89 -27.20 -44.05
N PRO A 709 5.05 -25.95 -44.52
CA PRO A 709 4.03 -24.91 -44.38
C PRO A 709 2.64 -25.34 -44.89
N GLY A 710 1.60 -25.01 -44.13
CA GLY A 710 0.21 -25.35 -44.42
C GLY A 710 -0.22 -26.76 -43.99
N GLN A 711 0.73 -27.62 -43.59
CA GLN A 711 0.41 -28.97 -43.15
C GLN A 711 0.00 -29.04 -41.67
N PRO A 712 -0.97 -29.90 -41.30
CA PRO A 712 -1.37 -30.10 -39.91
C PRO A 712 -0.25 -30.81 -39.15
N LEU A 713 0.15 -30.28 -38.00
CA LEU A 713 1.18 -30.84 -37.11
C LEU A 713 0.58 -31.90 -36.19
N LEU A 714 -0.44 -31.53 -35.43
CA LEU A 714 -1.11 -32.38 -34.43
C LEU A 714 -2.47 -31.82 -34.00
N THR A 715 -3.25 -32.67 -33.33
CA THR A 715 -4.50 -32.28 -32.67
C THR A 715 -4.32 -32.20 -31.15
N VAL A 716 -5.00 -31.24 -30.52
CA VAL A 716 -4.99 -31.05 -29.07
C VAL A 716 -6.28 -31.66 -28.48
N GLY A 717 -6.13 -32.53 -27.47
CA GLY A 717 -7.26 -33.10 -26.72
C GLY A 717 -8.27 -33.92 -27.55
N ASN A 718 -9.52 -33.94 -27.07
CA ASN A 718 -10.65 -34.63 -27.72
C ASN A 718 -11.50 -33.73 -28.62
N SER A 719 -11.25 -32.43 -28.61
CA SER A 719 -12.06 -31.39 -29.25
C SER A 719 -11.72 -31.14 -30.72
N GLY A 720 -10.68 -31.77 -31.27
CA GLY A 720 -10.37 -31.75 -32.70
C GLY A 720 -9.75 -30.44 -33.21
N VAL A 721 -9.18 -29.62 -32.32
CA VAL A 721 -8.42 -28.42 -32.69
C VAL A 721 -7.11 -28.83 -33.33
N VAL A 722 -6.91 -28.45 -34.60
CA VAL A 722 -5.73 -28.77 -35.40
C VAL A 722 -4.75 -27.60 -35.40
N VAL A 723 -3.51 -27.88 -35.01
CA VAL A 723 -2.39 -26.93 -35.11
C VAL A 723 -1.68 -27.17 -36.44
N SER A 724 -1.48 -26.14 -37.25
CA SER A 724 -0.83 -26.25 -38.57
C SER A 724 0.47 -25.45 -38.66
N ALA A 725 1.45 -25.92 -39.43
CA ALA A 725 2.71 -25.22 -39.63
C ALA A 725 2.55 -23.98 -40.53
N GLY A 726 3.24 -22.88 -40.19
CA GLY A 726 3.32 -21.64 -40.96
C GLY A 726 4.44 -21.60 -41.99
N THR A 727 4.60 -20.47 -42.71
CA THR A 727 5.77 -20.25 -43.57
C THR A 727 7.06 -20.22 -42.73
N GLY A 728 8.06 -21.02 -43.14
CA GLY A 728 9.29 -21.25 -42.38
C GLY A 728 9.33 -22.53 -41.53
N GLY A 729 8.24 -23.31 -41.48
CA GLY A 729 8.15 -24.55 -40.72
C GLY A 729 7.87 -24.30 -39.24
N GLY A 730 6.76 -24.86 -38.73
CA GLY A 730 6.36 -24.75 -37.33
C GLY A 730 6.90 -25.93 -36.54
N THR A 731 7.92 -25.70 -35.72
CA THR A 731 8.44 -26.73 -34.82
C THR A 731 7.87 -26.51 -33.43
N VAL A 732 7.23 -27.54 -32.86
CA VAL A 732 6.47 -27.42 -31.62
C VAL A 732 6.88 -28.47 -30.59
N VAL A 733 7.01 -28.05 -29.33
CA VAL A 733 7.18 -28.95 -28.18
C VAL A 733 5.84 -29.09 -27.47
N PHE A 734 5.37 -30.33 -27.26
CA PHE A 734 4.11 -30.65 -26.58
C PHE A 734 4.34 -31.58 -25.39
N ASP A 735 3.77 -31.24 -24.24
CA ASP A 735 3.65 -32.15 -23.09
C ASP A 735 2.21 -32.69 -22.97
N GLY A 736 2.06 -34.00 -22.79
CA GLY A 736 0.76 -34.68 -22.77
C GLY A 736 0.01 -34.62 -21.43
N SER A 737 0.18 -33.57 -20.62
CA SER A 737 -0.26 -33.54 -19.20
C SER A 737 -1.71 -33.13 -18.95
N GLY A 738 -2.51 -32.86 -20.00
CA GLY A 738 -3.93 -32.47 -19.88
C GLY A 738 -4.17 -30.95 -19.88
N VAL A 739 -3.18 -30.14 -19.49
CA VAL A 739 -3.06 -28.72 -19.84
C VAL A 739 -1.91 -28.63 -20.83
N ALA A 740 -2.20 -28.70 -22.12
CA ALA A 740 -1.14 -28.87 -23.11
C ALA A 740 -0.33 -27.56 -23.27
N THR A 741 0.97 -27.62 -23.01
CA THR A 741 1.90 -26.54 -23.36
C THR A 741 2.35 -26.72 -24.81
N LEU A 742 2.20 -25.66 -25.61
CA LEU A 742 2.64 -25.57 -26.99
C LEU A 742 3.76 -24.55 -27.10
N SER A 743 5.01 -24.99 -27.25
CA SER A 743 6.16 -24.08 -27.42
C SER A 743 6.65 -24.07 -28.87
N VAL A 744 6.65 -22.91 -29.51
CA VAL A 744 7.09 -22.76 -30.91
C VAL A 744 8.57 -22.45 -30.94
N THR A 745 9.40 -23.32 -31.53
CA THR A 745 10.86 -23.15 -31.55
C THR A 745 11.39 -22.52 -32.84
N SER A 746 10.63 -22.59 -33.95
CA SER A 746 10.96 -21.96 -35.23
C SER A 746 9.71 -21.58 -36.04
N GLY A 747 9.83 -20.57 -36.90
CA GLY A 747 8.74 -20.14 -37.80
C GLY A 747 7.52 -19.61 -37.05
N TYR A 748 6.34 -20.07 -37.44
CA TYR A 748 5.09 -19.89 -36.70
C TYR A 748 4.16 -21.08 -36.93
N VAL A 749 3.13 -21.22 -36.09
CA VAL A 749 2.01 -22.14 -36.25
C VAL A 749 0.70 -21.38 -36.30
N VAL A 750 -0.32 -22.00 -36.90
CA VAL A 750 -1.67 -21.46 -37.06
C VAL A 750 -2.63 -22.32 -36.23
N LEU A 751 -3.46 -21.67 -35.42
CA LEU A 751 -4.61 -22.30 -34.76
C LEU A 751 -5.92 -21.74 -35.34
N PRO A 752 -7.01 -22.51 -35.34
CA PRO A 752 -8.30 -22.02 -35.82
C PRO A 752 -8.82 -20.88 -34.93
N ALA A 753 -9.60 -19.96 -35.50
CA ALA A 753 -10.01 -18.72 -34.83
C ALA A 753 -10.78 -18.95 -33.50
N ASN A 754 -11.52 -20.04 -33.40
CA ASN A 754 -12.25 -20.43 -32.18
C ASN A 754 -11.33 -20.89 -31.04
N ALA A 755 -10.05 -21.17 -31.31
CA ALA A 755 -9.07 -21.51 -30.28
C ALA A 755 -8.65 -20.29 -29.43
N PHE A 756 -8.90 -19.05 -29.85
CA PHE A 756 -8.35 -17.84 -29.20
C PHE A 756 -9.36 -17.00 -28.40
N ALA A 757 -10.55 -17.54 -28.07
CA ALA A 757 -11.69 -16.75 -27.60
C ALA A 757 -11.56 -16.08 -26.19
N ALA A 758 -10.34 -15.74 -25.73
CA ALA A 758 -10.09 -15.00 -24.51
C ALA A 758 -8.77 -14.17 -24.49
N ILE A 759 -7.92 -14.19 -25.53
CA ILE A 759 -6.59 -13.54 -25.48
C ILE A 759 -6.51 -12.37 -26.49
N PRO A 760 -6.21 -11.12 -26.08
CA PRO A 760 -6.26 -9.93 -26.94
C PRO A 760 -5.10 -9.84 -27.94
N LEU A 761 -4.22 -10.84 -27.96
CA LEU A 761 -2.95 -10.85 -28.71
C LEU A 761 -3.05 -11.36 -30.15
N THR A 762 -4.23 -11.76 -30.63
CA THR A 762 -4.32 -12.44 -31.94
C THR A 762 -5.30 -11.78 -32.90
N LYS A 763 -4.77 -10.87 -33.73
CA LYS A 763 -5.50 -10.37 -34.90
C LYS A 763 -5.42 -11.31 -36.11
N ASP A 764 -4.68 -12.43 -36.05
CA ASP A 764 -4.41 -13.30 -37.21
C ASP A 764 -4.26 -14.81 -36.92
N GLY A 765 -4.59 -15.28 -35.71
CA GLY A 765 -4.67 -16.72 -35.38
C GLY A 765 -3.34 -17.50 -35.39
N LYS A 766 -2.21 -16.83 -35.16
CA LYS A 766 -0.86 -17.43 -35.24
C LYS A 766 -0.12 -17.38 -33.90
N LEU A 767 0.74 -18.39 -33.67
CA LEU A 767 1.78 -18.39 -32.63
C LEU A 767 3.18 -18.45 -33.27
N TYR A 768 4.13 -17.63 -32.83
CA TYR A 768 5.45 -17.40 -33.44
C TYR A 768 6.58 -18.04 -32.64
N ALA A 769 7.73 -18.26 -33.29
CA ALA A 769 8.93 -18.74 -32.63
C ALA A 769 9.27 -17.95 -31.36
N GLY A 770 9.48 -18.65 -30.25
CA GLY A 770 9.69 -18.09 -28.91
C GLY A 770 8.42 -17.89 -28.09
N GLU A 771 7.24 -18.18 -28.63
CA GLU A 771 5.97 -18.17 -27.90
C GLU A 771 5.66 -19.55 -27.31
N ILE A 772 5.10 -19.54 -26.11
CA ILE A 772 4.64 -20.71 -25.36
C ILE A 772 3.18 -20.48 -25.01
N ALA A 773 2.29 -21.27 -25.60
CA ALA A 773 0.86 -21.22 -25.34
C ALA A 773 0.43 -22.33 -24.37
N GLN A 774 -0.40 -21.99 -23.39
CA GLN A 774 -1.16 -22.99 -22.63
C GLN A 774 -2.53 -23.18 -23.28
N LEU A 775 -2.92 -24.43 -23.39
CA LEU A 775 -4.19 -24.86 -23.98
C LEU A 775 -5.00 -25.62 -22.92
N ASP A 776 -6.29 -25.33 -22.83
CA ASP A 776 -7.21 -26.13 -22.03
C ASP A 776 -7.48 -27.50 -22.67
N VAL A 777 -8.24 -28.34 -21.95
CA VAL A 777 -8.65 -29.69 -22.41
C VAL A 777 -9.47 -29.67 -23.73
N ASN A 778 -10.02 -28.51 -24.10
CA ASN A 778 -10.76 -28.29 -25.32
C ASN A 778 -9.90 -27.67 -26.44
N GLY A 779 -8.59 -27.50 -26.22
CA GLY A 779 -7.68 -26.93 -27.20
C GLY A 779 -7.86 -25.42 -27.40
N LYS A 780 -8.53 -24.74 -26.46
CA LYS A 780 -8.61 -23.28 -26.43
C LYS A 780 -7.37 -22.74 -25.72
N VAL A 781 -6.76 -21.73 -26.31
CA VAL A 781 -5.61 -21.03 -25.74
C VAL A 781 -6.07 -20.24 -24.52
N THR A 782 -5.52 -20.59 -23.36
CA THR A 782 -5.79 -19.94 -22.06
C THR A 782 -4.70 -18.93 -21.69
N GLN A 783 -3.47 -19.15 -22.17
CA GLN A 783 -2.34 -18.26 -21.93
C GLN A 783 -1.38 -18.28 -23.12
N VAL A 784 -0.72 -17.17 -23.42
CA VAL A 784 0.46 -17.12 -24.29
C VAL A 784 1.54 -16.34 -23.57
N ARG A 785 2.69 -16.95 -23.32
CA ARG A 785 3.89 -16.29 -22.78
C ARG A 785 5.02 -16.32 -23.79
N LEU A 786 5.98 -15.41 -23.63
CA LEU A 786 7.27 -15.51 -24.31
C LEU A 786 8.21 -16.37 -23.46
N GLY A 787 9.08 -17.17 -24.08
CA GLY A 787 10.13 -17.90 -23.37
C GLY A 787 10.74 -19.05 -24.16
N SER A 788 11.82 -19.60 -23.62
CA SER A 788 12.37 -20.87 -24.09
C SER A 788 11.58 -22.02 -23.46
N PRO A 789 11.44 -23.16 -24.17
CA PRO A 789 10.84 -24.36 -23.59
C PRO A 789 11.55 -24.84 -22.30
N ALA A 790 12.82 -24.46 -22.12
CA ALA A 790 13.65 -24.84 -20.97
C ALA A 790 13.59 -23.84 -19.81
N GLY A 791 13.01 -22.64 -20.00
CA GLY A 791 12.96 -21.58 -18.99
C GLY A 791 14.35 -21.17 -18.51
N ASP A 792 15.34 -21.22 -19.41
CA ASP A 792 16.75 -21.22 -19.05
C ASP A 792 17.40 -19.84 -19.00
N GLY A 793 16.64 -18.78 -19.28
CA GLY A 793 17.08 -17.38 -19.25
C GLY A 793 17.56 -16.87 -20.62
N GLY A 794 17.50 -17.70 -21.67
CA GLY A 794 18.06 -17.39 -22.99
C GLY A 794 17.12 -16.68 -23.97
N ALA A 795 15.81 -16.63 -23.68
CA ALA A 795 14.79 -16.00 -24.54
C ALA A 795 13.97 -14.94 -23.81
N VAL A 796 13.33 -14.05 -24.57
CA VAL A 796 12.35 -13.08 -24.04
C VAL A 796 11.29 -13.83 -23.22
N GLY A 797 11.05 -13.41 -21.98
CA GLY A 797 10.00 -13.96 -21.11
C GLY A 797 10.41 -15.16 -20.23
N ASP A 798 11.65 -15.64 -20.35
CA ASP A 798 12.22 -16.56 -19.35
C ASP A 798 12.56 -15.82 -18.05
N PRO A 799 12.37 -16.45 -16.87
CA PRO A 799 12.90 -15.91 -15.62
C PRO A 799 14.42 -15.72 -15.70
N LEU A 800 14.90 -14.55 -15.26
CA LEU A 800 16.33 -14.32 -15.07
C LEU A 800 16.81 -15.16 -13.89
N LYS A 801 17.87 -15.96 -14.07
CA LYS A 801 18.41 -16.76 -12.95
C LYS A 801 19.40 -15.93 -12.13
N PRO A 802 19.50 -16.16 -10.80
CA PRO A 802 20.48 -15.53 -9.92
C PRO A 802 21.95 -15.58 -10.42
N ALA A 803 22.32 -16.62 -11.15
CA ALA A 803 23.67 -16.78 -11.72
C ALA A 803 23.92 -15.96 -13.00
N ASP A 804 22.86 -15.50 -13.67
CA ASP A 804 22.94 -14.81 -14.96
C ASP A 804 23.08 -13.29 -14.80
N PHE A 805 22.84 -12.71 -13.62
CA PHE A 805 22.88 -11.25 -13.37
C PHE A 805 24.26 -10.59 -13.62
N ILE A 806 25.36 -11.35 -13.58
CA ILE A 806 26.71 -10.84 -13.89
C ILE A 806 26.99 -10.85 -15.40
N LYS A 807 26.17 -11.57 -16.19
CA LYS A 807 26.30 -11.73 -17.66
C LYS A 807 25.01 -11.42 -18.42
N ALA A 808 24.02 -10.80 -17.78
CA ALA A 808 22.64 -10.79 -18.24
C ALA A 808 22.53 -10.15 -19.63
N VAL A 809 22.37 -10.98 -20.66
CA VAL A 809 21.83 -10.53 -21.94
C VAL A 809 20.33 -10.45 -21.72
N VAL A 810 19.86 -9.26 -21.35
CA VAL A 810 18.43 -8.99 -21.32
C VAL A 810 17.93 -9.11 -22.76
N PRO A 811 16.95 -9.98 -23.01
CA PRO A 811 16.62 -10.34 -24.37
C PRO A 811 16.01 -9.14 -25.11
N ASN A 812 16.54 -8.86 -26.31
CA ASN A 812 16.15 -7.71 -27.13
C ASN A 812 14.69 -7.83 -27.57
N LEU A 813 13.82 -6.99 -26.98
CA LEU A 813 12.38 -6.97 -27.22
C LEU A 813 12.01 -6.45 -28.62
N ASN A 814 12.95 -5.81 -29.31
CA ASN A 814 12.76 -5.30 -30.66
C ASN A 814 13.15 -6.31 -31.76
N GLY A 815 13.78 -7.45 -31.39
CA GLY A 815 14.50 -8.28 -32.37
C GLY A 815 13.82 -9.57 -32.84
N LYS A 816 12.83 -10.11 -32.14
CA LYS A 816 12.31 -11.47 -32.44
C LYS A 816 10.79 -11.66 -32.34
N VAL A 817 10.04 -10.74 -31.74
CA VAL A 817 8.60 -10.91 -31.48
C VAL A 817 7.83 -9.67 -31.97
N ALA A 818 7.34 -9.71 -33.21
CA ALA A 818 6.67 -8.58 -33.84
C ALA A 818 5.35 -8.13 -33.15
N ARG A 819 4.87 -8.84 -32.11
CA ARG A 819 3.61 -8.57 -31.40
C ARG A 819 3.75 -7.85 -30.06
N ILE A 820 4.91 -7.95 -29.40
CA ILE A 820 5.13 -7.42 -28.04
C ILE A 820 6.36 -6.52 -28.09
N SER A 821 6.17 -5.29 -28.57
CA SER A 821 7.19 -4.25 -28.38
C SER A 821 6.96 -3.66 -26.99
N ALA A 822 7.60 -4.23 -25.97
CA ALA A 822 7.48 -3.71 -24.60
C ALA A 822 7.89 -2.24 -24.52
N THR A 823 8.87 -1.81 -25.33
CA THR A 823 9.26 -0.40 -25.43
C THR A 823 8.08 0.48 -25.86
N ARG A 824 7.34 0.10 -26.91
CA ARG A 824 6.19 0.89 -27.36
C ARG A 824 4.97 0.73 -26.45
N MET A 825 4.67 -0.50 -26.03
CA MET A 825 3.57 -0.78 -25.09
C MET A 825 3.75 -0.02 -23.77
N PHE A 826 4.96 -0.01 -23.23
CA PHE A 826 5.25 0.72 -22.00
C PHE A 826 5.19 2.22 -22.21
N ALA A 827 5.71 2.76 -23.32
CA ALA A 827 5.58 4.17 -23.63
C ALA A 827 4.11 4.60 -23.72
N ASP A 828 3.25 3.83 -24.39
CA ASP A 828 1.82 4.13 -24.55
C ASP A 828 1.07 4.09 -23.19
N VAL A 829 1.34 3.08 -22.37
CA VAL A 829 0.73 2.94 -21.04
C VAL A 829 1.25 4.01 -20.07
N LEU A 830 2.55 4.27 -20.10
CA LEU A 830 3.17 5.30 -19.27
C LEU A 830 2.63 6.68 -19.66
N ALA A 831 2.52 6.99 -20.95
CA ALA A 831 1.94 8.25 -21.44
C ALA A 831 0.51 8.44 -20.93
N ALA A 832 -0.31 7.38 -20.98
CA ALA A 832 -1.66 7.41 -20.44
C ALA A 832 -1.69 7.57 -18.91
N ALA A 833 -0.73 6.97 -18.19
CA ALA A 833 -0.67 7.03 -16.73
C ALA A 833 -0.16 8.38 -16.20
N VAL A 834 0.76 9.04 -16.93
CA VAL A 834 1.34 10.33 -16.51
C VAL A 834 0.71 11.55 -17.20
N ASP A 835 -0.24 11.33 -18.11
CA ASP A 835 -0.89 12.36 -18.93
C ASP A 835 0.11 13.30 -19.63
N GLN A 836 1.21 12.74 -20.13
CA GLN A 836 2.29 13.47 -20.81
C GLN A 836 2.80 12.68 -22.02
N ASP A 837 3.45 13.38 -22.96
CA ASP A 837 4.10 12.76 -24.11
C ASP A 837 5.31 11.91 -23.68
N VAL A 838 5.19 10.59 -23.82
CA VAL A 838 6.29 9.65 -23.61
C VAL A 838 6.78 9.14 -24.96
N THR A 839 8.06 9.36 -25.28
CA THR A 839 8.67 8.86 -26.52
C THR A 839 9.64 7.72 -26.23
N ALA A 840 9.35 6.52 -26.74
CA ALA A 840 10.27 5.38 -26.71
C ALA A 840 11.57 5.70 -27.48
N GLN A 841 12.72 5.59 -26.80
CA GLN A 841 14.06 5.80 -27.39
C GLN A 841 14.78 4.48 -27.74
N GLY A 842 14.30 3.34 -27.23
CA GLY A 842 14.81 2.01 -27.55
C GLY A 842 15.37 1.25 -26.34
N GLN A 843 16.00 0.11 -26.60
CA GLN A 843 16.66 -0.74 -25.61
C GLN A 843 18.15 -0.81 -25.91
N ASN A 844 19.01 -0.62 -24.91
CA ASN A 844 20.46 -0.74 -25.09
C ASN A 844 20.94 -2.21 -24.96
N SER A 845 22.24 -2.45 -25.18
CA SER A 845 22.87 -3.79 -25.06
C SER A 845 22.80 -4.39 -23.66
N ASP A 846 22.60 -3.54 -22.65
CA ASP A 846 22.52 -3.91 -21.25
C ASP A 846 21.07 -4.19 -20.83
N GLY A 847 20.12 -4.13 -21.78
CA GLY A 847 18.71 -4.42 -21.55
C GLY A 847 17.84 -3.30 -21.06
N VAL A 848 18.43 -2.14 -20.79
CA VAL A 848 17.73 -0.98 -20.25
C VAL A 848 16.89 -0.35 -21.34
N LEU A 849 15.61 -0.16 -21.04
CA LEU A 849 14.64 0.57 -21.84
C LEU A 849 14.75 2.07 -21.53
N HIS A 850 14.83 2.88 -22.58
CA HIS A 850 14.98 4.33 -22.50
C HIS A 850 13.73 5.03 -23.03
N PHE A 851 13.20 5.97 -22.25
CA PHE A 851 12.02 6.77 -22.60
C PHE A 851 12.30 8.25 -22.40
N ALA A 852 11.94 9.10 -23.36
CA ALA A 852 11.97 10.55 -23.17
C ALA A 852 10.62 11.03 -22.65
N ILE A 853 10.64 11.93 -21.66
CA ILE A 853 9.48 12.62 -21.10
C ILE A 853 9.77 14.13 -21.03
N PRO A 854 8.75 15.01 -20.93
CA PRO A 854 9.01 16.44 -20.80
C PRO A 854 9.91 16.73 -19.59
N GLY A 855 11.05 17.38 -19.83
CA GLY A 855 12.03 17.71 -18.79
C GLY A 855 12.98 16.58 -18.37
N GLY A 856 12.99 15.43 -19.04
CA GLY A 856 13.94 14.35 -18.73
C GLY A 856 13.74 13.04 -19.48
N SER A 857 14.20 11.95 -18.88
CA SER A 857 14.01 10.59 -19.38
C SER A 857 13.69 9.61 -18.24
N VAL A 858 13.15 8.45 -18.59
CA VAL A 858 12.93 7.32 -17.68
C VAL A 858 13.73 6.14 -18.19
N ASN A 859 14.45 5.49 -17.27
CA ASN A 859 15.24 4.30 -17.54
C ASN A 859 14.69 3.14 -16.73
N ALA A 860 14.30 2.07 -17.43
CA ALA A 860 13.66 0.91 -16.81
C ALA A 860 14.29 -0.40 -17.27
N LEU A 861 14.36 -1.36 -16.38
CA LEU A 861 14.81 -2.72 -16.67
C LEU A 861 13.62 -3.67 -16.49
N PRO A 862 13.22 -4.43 -17.53
CA PRO A 862 12.24 -5.48 -17.37
C PRO A 862 12.81 -6.65 -16.56
N VAL A 863 12.02 -7.17 -15.63
CA VAL A 863 12.39 -8.29 -14.73
C VAL A 863 11.25 -9.30 -14.62
N GLY A 864 11.58 -10.53 -14.24
CA GLY A 864 10.61 -11.60 -14.06
C GLY A 864 9.97 -12.08 -15.37
N SER A 865 8.90 -12.86 -15.23
CA SER A 865 8.14 -13.39 -16.38
C SER A 865 7.11 -12.40 -16.90
N ILE A 866 6.94 -12.37 -18.22
CA ILE A 866 5.81 -11.68 -18.87
C ILE A 866 4.63 -12.65 -18.91
N THR A 867 3.51 -12.26 -18.31
CA THR A 867 2.30 -13.10 -18.23
C THR A 867 1.14 -12.45 -18.98
N VAL A 868 0.06 -13.20 -19.19
CA VAL A 868 -1.18 -12.68 -19.77
C VAL A 868 -2.32 -12.93 -18.80
N ASP A 869 -2.94 -11.85 -18.33
CA ASP A 869 -4.12 -11.80 -17.49
C ASP A 869 -5.07 -10.73 -18.03
N THR A 870 -6.14 -11.18 -18.69
CA THR A 870 -7.12 -10.30 -19.35
C THR A 870 -8.17 -9.73 -18.40
N SER A 871 -8.17 -10.15 -17.14
CA SER A 871 -9.02 -9.56 -16.11
C SER A 871 -8.46 -8.24 -15.58
N ARG A 872 -7.15 -8.00 -15.77
CA ARG A 872 -6.47 -6.79 -15.30
C ARG A 872 -6.63 -5.64 -16.31
N PRO A 873 -7.01 -4.44 -15.85
CA PRO A 873 -7.12 -3.26 -16.72
C PRO A 873 -5.74 -2.78 -17.18
N ASP A 874 -5.70 -2.09 -18.32
CA ASP A 874 -4.49 -1.40 -18.80
C ASP A 874 -4.02 -0.36 -17.77
N GLY A 875 -2.72 -0.29 -17.52
CA GLY A 875 -2.15 0.71 -16.61
C GLY A 875 -0.77 0.34 -16.06
N VAL A 876 -0.22 1.25 -15.25
CA VAL A 876 0.95 0.98 -14.42
C VAL A 876 0.50 0.92 -12.96
N THR A 877 0.83 -0.16 -12.27
CA THR A 877 0.59 -0.31 -10.83
C THR A 877 1.92 -0.41 -10.11
N LEU A 878 2.14 0.41 -9.09
CA LEU A 878 3.29 0.25 -8.21
C LEU A 878 3.02 -0.85 -7.19
N THR A 879 3.93 -1.80 -7.08
CA THR A 879 3.89 -2.83 -6.03
C THR A 879 4.32 -2.21 -4.69
N GLY A 880 4.00 -2.86 -3.57
CA GLY A 880 4.48 -2.45 -2.24
C GLY A 880 6.01 -2.39 -2.10
N THR A 881 6.74 -3.01 -3.03
CA THR A 881 8.21 -3.00 -3.12
C THR A 881 8.77 -1.86 -3.97
N GLY A 882 7.92 -0.99 -4.52
CA GLY A 882 8.30 0.15 -5.37
C GLY A 882 8.63 -0.23 -6.81
N ASN A 883 8.32 -1.47 -7.23
CA ASN A 883 8.45 -1.93 -8.62
C ASN A 883 7.19 -1.54 -9.39
N ALA A 884 7.26 -1.48 -10.72
CA ALA A 884 6.09 -1.18 -11.54
C ALA A 884 5.64 -2.42 -12.32
N GLU A 885 4.42 -2.86 -12.08
CA GLU A 885 3.72 -3.78 -12.98
C GLU A 885 3.03 -2.98 -14.07
N VAL A 886 3.21 -3.39 -15.31
CA VAL A 886 2.67 -2.74 -16.50
C VAL A 886 1.71 -3.72 -17.14
N VAL A 887 0.47 -3.30 -17.28
CA VAL A 887 -0.58 -4.07 -17.95
C VAL A 887 -0.98 -3.36 -19.23
N LYS A 888 -0.96 -4.09 -20.36
CA LYS A 888 -1.48 -3.60 -21.64
C LYS A 888 -2.15 -4.71 -22.43
N SER A 889 -3.44 -4.57 -22.69
CA SER A 889 -4.29 -5.55 -23.36
C SER A 889 -4.15 -6.93 -22.71
N GLY A 890 -4.13 -6.95 -21.37
CA GLY A 890 -3.93 -8.15 -20.56
C GLY A 890 -2.50 -8.69 -20.52
N VAL A 891 -1.50 -8.10 -21.18
CA VAL A 891 -0.09 -8.48 -21.00
C VAL A 891 0.44 -7.81 -19.75
N VAL A 892 0.97 -8.59 -18.81
CA VAL A 892 1.53 -8.12 -17.55
C VAL A 892 3.05 -8.30 -17.58
N THR A 893 3.79 -7.22 -17.32
CA THR A 893 5.25 -7.25 -17.16
C THR A 893 5.66 -6.45 -15.93
N THR A 894 6.70 -6.91 -15.23
CA THR A 894 7.30 -6.15 -14.14
C THR A 894 8.53 -5.43 -14.65
N ILE A 895 8.67 -4.15 -14.27
CA ILE A 895 9.85 -3.36 -14.53
C ILE A 895 10.35 -2.72 -13.24
N VAL A 896 11.66 -2.46 -13.21
CA VAL A 896 12.35 -1.83 -12.08
C VAL A 896 13.18 -0.64 -12.58
N PRO A 897 13.49 0.35 -11.73
CA PRO A 897 14.32 1.47 -12.15
C PRO A 897 15.75 0.99 -12.45
N ALA A 898 16.37 1.57 -13.48
CA ALA A 898 17.65 1.11 -13.99
C ALA A 898 18.67 2.24 -14.16
N ILE A 899 19.95 1.91 -14.01
CA ILE A 899 21.04 2.84 -14.34
C ILE A 899 21.13 2.97 -15.86
N GLY A 900 20.94 4.19 -16.38
CA GLY A 900 20.85 4.45 -17.83
C GLY A 900 22.08 4.04 -18.63
N ASP A 901 23.28 4.36 -18.13
CA ASP A 901 24.57 4.02 -18.74
C ASP A 901 25.36 3.10 -17.80
N PHE A 902 24.85 1.88 -17.63
CA PHE A 902 25.41 0.88 -16.72
C PHE A 902 26.89 0.61 -17.00
N THR A 903 27.26 0.46 -18.28
CA THR A 903 28.65 0.25 -18.69
C THR A 903 29.56 1.39 -18.23
N ARG A 904 29.17 2.66 -18.38
CA ARG A 904 29.97 3.79 -17.88
C ARG A 904 29.98 3.84 -16.36
N PHE A 905 28.88 3.52 -15.69
CA PHE A 905 28.83 3.44 -14.23
C PHE A 905 29.88 2.45 -13.69
N VAL A 906 29.92 1.23 -14.23
CA VAL A 906 30.93 0.21 -13.89
C VAL A 906 32.36 0.74 -14.11
N ARG A 907 32.61 1.41 -15.25
CA ARG A 907 33.93 2.01 -15.51
C ARG A 907 34.32 3.09 -14.50
N GLN A 908 33.38 3.86 -13.97
CA GLN A 908 33.68 4.87 -12.94
C GLN A 908 33.93 4.21 -11.58
N LEU A 909 33.17 3.18 -11.22
CA LEU A 909 33.41 2.39 -10.01
C LEU A 909 34.80 1.74 -10.05
N ALA A 910 35.20 1.18 -11.19
CA ALA A 910 36.52 0.57 -11.38
C ALA A 910 37.70 1.56 -11.22
N LYS A 911 37.46 2.87 -11.37
CA LYS A 911 38.46 3.91 -11.08
C LYS A 911 38.57 4.23 -9.59
N LEU A 912 37.49 4.04 -8.83
CA LEU A 912 37.45 4.26 -7.39
C LEU A 912 38.05 3.07 -6.64
N ASP A 913 37.68 1.86 -7.05
CA ASP A 913 38.24 0.61 -6.57
C ASP A 913 38.33 -0.39 -7.74
N LYS A 914 39.56 -0.79 -8.07
CA LYS A 914 39.82 -1.78 -9.13
C LYS A 914 39.23 -3.17 -8.83
N ASN A 915 38.91 -3.44 -7.57
CA ASN A 915 38.28 -4.67 -7.09
C ASN A 915 36.78 -4.48 -6.81
N ALA A 916 36.18 -3.39 -7.30
CA ALA A 916 34.76 -3.14 -7.12
C ALA A 916 33.93 -4.32 -7.62
N ILE A 917 32.97 -4.76 -6.80
CA ILE A 917 31.98 -5.77 -7.19
C ILE A 917 30.63 -5.06 -7.28
N LEU A 918 29.91 -5.30 -8.38
CA LEU A 918 28.59 -4.74 -8.62
C LEU A 918 27.61 -5.89 -8.87
N SER A 919 26.47 -5.87 -8.19
CA SER A 919 25.34 -6.75 -8.49
C SER A 919 24.04 -5.96 -8.45
N VAL A 920 23.10 -6.31 -9.33
CA VAL A 920 21.75 -5.72 -9.35
C VAL A 920 20.76 -6.83 -9.02
N LEU A 921 19.85 -6.57 -8.09
CA LEU A 921 18.82 -7.49 -7.62
C LEU A 921 17.53 -7.35 -8.46
N GLU A 922 16.63 -8.32 -8.33
CA GLU A 922 15.35 -8.38 -9.07
C GLU A 922 14.41 -7.21 -8.80
N ASP A 923 14.58 -6.51 -7.68
CA ASP A 923 13.81 -5.32 -7.31
C ASP A 923 14.46 -4.00 -7.80
N GLY A 924 15.54 -4.09 -8.58
CA GLY A 924 16.30 -2.94 -9.08
C GLY A 924 17.31 -2.38 -8.08
N THR A 925 17.44 -2.99 -6.90
CA THR A 925 18.46 -2.61 -5.91
C THR A 925 19.85 -2.98 -6.41
N VAL A 926 20.82 -2.09 -6.21
CA VAL A 926 22.19 -2.19 -6.70
C VAL A 926 23.12 -2.30 -5.51
N HIS A 927 23.82 -3.42 -5.40
CA HIS A 927 24.90 -3.62 -4.43
C HIS A 927 26.24 -3.27 -5.05
N VAL A 928 26.94 -2.34 -4.40
CA VAL A 928 28.25 -1.87 -4.82
C VAL A 928 29.24 -2.15 -3.70
N ARG A 929 30.15 -3.10 -3.87
CA ARG A 929 31.25 -3.32 -2.91
C ARG A 929 32.44 -2.48 -3.33
N LEU A 930 32.81 -1.50 -2.51
CA LEU A 930 33.98 -0.64 -2.69
C LEU A 930 34.82 -0.66 -1.42
N ASN A 931 36.12 -0.92 -1.55
CA ASN A 931 37.06 -0.96 -0.43
C ASN A 931 36.55 -1.83 0.74
N ASN A 932 35.97 -2.98 0.39
CA ASN A 932 35.39 -3.95 1.33
C ASN A 932 34.09 -3.51 2.07
N VAL A 933 33.54 -2.34 1.76
CA VAL A 933 32.23 -1.87 2.24
C VAL A 933 31.18 -2.11 1.16
N THR A 934 30.02 -2.65 1.53
CA THR A 934 28.91 -2.87 0.60
C THR A 934 27.92 -1.73 0.72
N TYR A 935 27.67 -1.03 -0.38
CA TYR A 935 26.68 0.02 -0.52
C TYR A 935 25.43 -0.52 -1.23
N VAL A 936 24.26 -0.08 -0.80
CA VAL A 936 22.96 -0.58 -1.26
C VAL A 936 22.17 0.61 -1.79
N LEU A 937 21.97 0.64 -3.11
CA LEU A 937 21.47 1.80 -3.83
C LEU A 937 20.24 1.41 -4.65
N ARG A 938 19.28 2.32 -4.82
CA ARG A 938 18.20 2.17 -5.79
C ARG A 938 18.21 3.36 -6.75
N PRO A 939 18.33 3.12 -8.07
CA PRO A 939 18.25 4.20 -9.03
C PRO A 939 16.88 4.89 -8.99
N ALA A 940 16.87 6.21 -9.16
CA ALA A 940 15.63 6.94 -9.40
C ALA A 940 15.05 6.58 -10.77
N TRP A 941 13.73 6.53 -10.88
CA TRP A 941 13.04 6.29 -12.15
C TRP A 941 13.36 7.36 -13.20
N THR A 942 13.43 8.61 -12.78
CA THR A 942 13.64 9.76 -13.66
C THR A 942 15.11 10.17 -13.73
N VAL A 943 15.53 10.53 -14.93
CA VAL A 943 16.82 11.09 -15.27
C VAL A 943 16.59 12.50 -15.81
N LYS A 944 17.36 13.48 -15.35
CA LYS A 944 17.20 14.89 -15.73
C LYS A 944 18.42 15.38 -16.51
N PRO A 945 18.27 16.32 -17.46
CA PRO A 945 19.42 17.01 -18.06
C PRO A 945 20.19 17.76 -16.97
N ALA A 946 21.51 17.85 -17.07
CA ALA A 946 22.33 18.53 -16.06
C ALA A 946 22.95 19.85 -16.54
N ASP A 947 23.16 20.76 -15.59
CA ASP A 947 23.94 22.01 -15.74
C ASP A 947 25.44 21.82 -15.39
N GLY A 948 26.03 20.68 -15.77
CA GLY A 948 27.44 20.32 -15.49
C GLY A 948 27.69 19.65 -14.13
N GLY A 949 28.78 18.87 -14.01
CA GLY A 949 29.11 18.13 -12.78
C GLY A 949 30.17 17.02 -12.93
N GLN A 950 30.51 16.39 -11.81
CA GLN A 950 31.33 15.16 -11.73
C GLN A 950 30.47 13.93 -12.06
N ALA A 951 31.10 12.84 -12.55
CA ALA A 951 30.39 11.62 -12.94
C ALA A 951 29.64 10.91 -11.79
N VAL A 952 30.11 11.08 -10.55
CA VAL A 952 29.41 10.70 -9.32
C VAL A 952 29.55 11.87 -8.34
N SER A 953 28.44 12.33 -7.76
CA SER A 953 28.39 13.48 -6.84
C SER A 953 27.27 13.31 -5.82
N SER A 954 27.10 14.26 -4.90
CA SER A 954 25.89 14.38 -4.08
C SER A 954 25.01 15.53 -4.58
N ASP A 955 23.69 15.42 -4.45
CA ASP A 955 22.78 16.56 -4.61
C ASP A 955 22.70 17.43 -3.35
N GLU A 956 21.90 18.50 -3.40
CA GLU A 956 21.68 19.44 -2.31
C GLU A 956 21.01 18.79 -1.08
N GLN A 957 20.38 17.63 -1.28
CA GLN A 957 19.72 16.83 -0.25
C GLN A 957 20.65 15.73 0.31
N GLY A 958 21.88 15.62 -0.21
CA GLY A 958 22.86 14.63 0.21
C GLY A 958 22.69 13.25 -0.43
N ASN A 959 21.79 13.06 -1.39
CA ASN A 959 21.65 11.81 -2.13
C ASN A 959 22.80 11.66 -3.13
N LEU A 960 23.20 10.43 -3.41
CA LEU A 960 24.17 10.15 -4.46
C LEU A 960 23.53 10.41 -5.83
N VAL A 961 24.29 11.00 -6.75
CA VAL A 961 23.85 11.29 -8.12
C VAL A 961 24.91 10.82 -9.09
N TYR A 962 24.46 10.05 -10.09
CA TYR A 962 25.27 9.58 -11.21
C TYR A 962 25.01 10.44 -12.45
N GLN A 963 26.08 10.80 -13.16
CA GLN A 963 26.00 11.50 -14.45
C GLN A 963 26.48 10.61 -15.60
N ASP A 964 25.61 10.44 -16.59
CA ASP A 964 25.87 9.61 -17.77
C ASP A 964 26.81 10.29 -18.80
N GLY A 965 27.03 9.63 -19.95
CA GLY A 965 27.86 10.17 -21.02
C GLY A 965 27.26 11.29 -21.85
N ALA A 966 25.93 11.44 -21.83
CA ALA A 966 25.20 12.52 -22.48
C ALA A 966 25.05 13.75 -21.56
N GLY A 967 25.49 13.64 -20.31
CA GLY A 967 25.43 14.70 -19.33
C GLY A 967 24.17 14.70 -18.48
N ASN A 968 23.31 13.68 -18.57
CA ASN A 968 22.11 13.58 -17.74
C ASN A 968 22.44 13.04 -16.33
N ARG A 969 21.70 13.49 -15.33
CA ARG A 969 21.85 13.12 -13.91
C ARG A 969 20.70 12.24 -13.43
N GLN A 970 21.05 11.15 -12.75
CA GLN A 970 20.14 10.21 -12.11
C GLN A 970 20.49 10.09 -10.63
N ALA A 971 19.51 10.30 -9.74
CA ALA A 971 19.69 10.08 -8.31
C ALA A 971 19.78 8.58 -8.01
N LEU A 972 20.57 8.24 -6.99
CA LEU A 972 20.74 6.91 -6.43
C LEU A 972 20.36 7.01 -4.95
N PHE A 973 19.15 6.58 -4.63
CA PHE A 973 18.64 6.61 -3.27
C PHE A 973 19.22 5.45 -2.44
N PRO A 974 19.32 5.59 -1.12
CA PRO A 974 19.64 4.44 -0.28
C PRO A 974 18.46 3.46 -0.35
N ALA A 975 18.76 2.17 -0.26
CA ALA A 975 17.73 1.13 -0.30
C ALA A 975 18.03 0.06 0.74
N PHE A 976 16.98 -0.63 1.17
CA PHE A 976 17.17 -1.76 2.07
C PHE A 976 17.47 -3.03 1.27
N ALA A 977 18.56 -3.70 1.63
CA ALA A 977 19.09 -4.85 0.88
C ALA A 977 18.22 -6.12 0.96
N ASP A 978 17.38 -6.26 1.99
CA ASP A 978 16.65 -7.50 2.26
C ASP A 978 15.22 -7.21 2.74
N LEU A 979 14.42 -6.54 1.90
CA LEU A 979 13.06 -6.12 2.23
C LEU A 979 12.18 -7.20 2.91
N PRO A 980 12.24 -8.50 2.51
CA PRO A 980 11.57 -9.56 3.24
C PRO A 980 11.99 -9.66 4.72
N GLN A 981 13.28 -9.50 5.06
CA GLN A 981 13.73 -9.46 6.46
C GLN A 981 13.20 -8.26 7.24
N LEU A 982 13.02 -7.09 6.61
CA LEU A 982 12.42 -5.91 7.28
C LEU A 982 10.97 -6.21 7.66
N ILE A 983 10.24 -6.84 6.74
CA ILE A 983 8.87 -7.30 7.03
C ILE A 983 8.90 -8.36 8.13
N ALA A 984 9.76 -9.37 8.02
CA ALA A 984 9.88 -10.44 9.02
C ALA A 984 10.32 -9.95 10.40
N ALA A 985 11.12 -8.90 10.49
CA ALA A 985 11.52 -8.29 11.77
C ALA A 985 10.35 -7.59 12.47
N PHE A 986 9.37 -7.10 11.69
CA PHE A 986 8.21 -6.36 12.19
C PHE A 986 7.00 -7.24 12.50
N GLN A 987 6.83 -8.35 11.79
CA GLN A 987 5.71 -9.26 11.98
C GLN A 987 5.56 -9.80 13.43
N PRO A 988 6.63 -10.13 14.18
CA PRO A 988 6.51 -10.52 15.59
C PRO A 988 6.13 -9.38 16.53
N LEU A 989 6.34 -8.12 16.12
CA LEU A 989 6.01 -6.93 16.90
C LEU A 989 4.56 -6.51 16.69
N ASP A 990 4.07 -6.66 15.46
CA ASP A 990 2.69 -6.43 15.07
C ASP A 990 2.34 -7.29 13.86
N VAL A 991 1.40 -8.22 14.05
CA VAL A 991 0.89 -9.10 12.97
C VAL A 991 0.15 -8.31 11.87
N GLY A 992 -0.27 -7.07 12.17
CA GLY A 992 -0.85 -6.13 11.21
C GLY A 992 0.17 -5.18 10.57
N ALA A 993 1.48 -5.40 10.76
CA ALA A 993 2.50 -4.51 10.25
C ALA A 993 2.49 -4.45 8.71
N THR A 994 2.50 -3.23 8.18
CA THR A 994 2.62 -3.00 6.72
C THR A 994 3.88 -2.20 6.42
N VAL A 995 4.60 -2.56 5.36
CA VAL A 995 5.77 -1.81 4.86
C VAL A 995 5.55 -1.49 3.39
N ALA A 996 5.77 -0.23 3.01
CA ALA A 996 5.69 0.22 1.62
C ALA A 996 6.88 1.14 1.28
N ALA A 997 7.54 0.88 0.17
CA ALA A 997 8.63 1.73 -0.32
C ALA A 997 8.10 3.06 -0.88
N ASN A 998 8.83 4.14 -0.66
CA ASN A 998 8.61 5.45 -1.28
C ASN A 998 9.53 5.63 -2.49
N GLY A 999 9.15 6.56 -3.39
CA GLY A 999 9.95 6.88 -4.58
C GLY A 999 11.29 7.59 -4.29
N ASP A 1000 11.57 7.93 -3.03
CA ASP A 1000 12.78 8.61 -2.55
C ASP A 1000 13.75 7.68 -1.79
N GLY A 1001 13.49 6.37 -1.78
CA GLY A 1001 14.30 5.36 -1.09
C GLY A 1001 13.99 5.17 0.40
N SER A 1002 13.07 5.96 0.96
CA SER A 1002 12.54 5.70 2.31
C SER A 1002 11.42 4.66 2.28
N TYR A 1003 11.05 4.13 3.44
CA TYR A 1003 9.97 3.15 3.60
C TYR A 1003 8.96 3.64 4.64
N ARG A 1004 7.67 3.59 4.32
CA ARG A 1004 6.59 3.77 5.30
C ARG A 1004 6.30 2.45 5.96
N ALA A 1005 6.42 2.41 7.29
CA ALA A 1005 6.00 1.29 8.10
C ALA A 1005 4.81 1.67 8.98
N LYS A 1006 3.77 0.84 9.02
CA LYS A 1006 2.69 0.96 10.01
C LYS A 1006 2.86 -0.15 11.04
N LEU A 1007 3.00 0.22 12.30
CA LEU A 1007 3.26 -0.67 13.42
C LEU A 1007 2.42 -0.21 14.60
N LEU A 1008 1.64 -1.11 15.21
CA LEU A 1008 0.80 -0.87 16.39
C LEU A 1008 -0.11 0.35 16.22
N GLY A 1009 -0.66 0.53 15.01
CA GLY A 1009 -1.53 1.65 14.65
C GLY A 1009 -0.81 2.99 14.40
N LYS A 1010 0.51 3.07 14.54
CA LYS A 1010 1.33 4.26 14.26
C LYS A 1010 2.09 4.13 12.94
N SER A 1011 2.36 5.25 12.30
CA SER A 1011 3.12 5.32 11.04
C SER A 1011 4.51 5.87 11.28
N TYR A 1012 5.50 5.23 10.67
CA TYR A 1012 6.92 5.55 10.74
C TYR A 1012 7.47 5.71 9.33
N VAL A 1013 8.43 6.62 9.17
CA VAL A 1013 9.26 6.72 7.96
C VAL A 1013 10.66 6.22 8.30
N LEU A 1014 11.09 5.18 7.58
CA LEU A 1014 12.40 4.54 7.73
C LEU A 1014 13.29 4.96 6.56
N THR A 1015 14.38 5.65 6.87
CA THR A 1015 15.38 6.06 5.87
C THR A 1015 16.64 5.20 6.05
N PRO A 1016 16.94 4.27 5.12
CA PRO A 1016 18.10 3.40 5.23
C PRO A 1016 19.41 4.18 5.06
N ASP A 1017 20.47 3.70 5.70
CA ASP A 1017 21.83 4.11 5.38
C ASP A 1017 22.28 3.61 4.01
N PHE A 1018 23.25 4.27 3.41
CA PHE A 1018 23.82 3.81 2.15
C PHE A 1018 24.66 2.53 2.26
N ASN A 1019 25.26 2.25 3.41
CA ASN A 1019 26.21 1.16 3.59
C ASN A 1019 25.66 0.08 4.53
N LEU A 1020 25.98 -1.18 4.23
CA LEU A 1020 25.79 -2.29 5.16
C LEU A 1020 26.90 -2.28 6.19
N SER A 1021 26.49 -2.42 7.45
CA SER A 1021 27.38 -2.56 8.59
C SER A 1021 27.57 -4.03 8.92
N VAL A 1022 28.75 -4.38 9.43
CA VAL A 1022 28.97 -5.71 9.99
C VAL A 1022 28.15 -5.83 11.27
N THR A 1023 27.39 -6.92 11.42
CA THR A 1023 26.63 -7.17 12.64
C THR A 1023 27.59 -7.37 13.81
N PRO A 1024 27.47 -6.59 14.90
CA PRO A 1024 28.27 -6.79 16.10
C PRO A 1024 28.07 -8.20 16.68
N ALA A 1025 29.13 -8.79 17.23
CA ALA A 1025 29.09 -10.18 17.72
C ALA A 1025 28.03 -10.39 18.82
N ASP A 1026 27.81 -9.38 19.66
CA ASP A 1026 26.81 -9.36 20.73
C ASP A 1026 25.36 -9.20 20.22
N GLN A 1027 25.17 -8.76 18.98
CA GLN A 1027 23.86 -8.64 18.33
C GLN A 1027 23.59 -9.76 17.33
N ALA A 1028 24.53 -10.70 17.12
CA ALA A 1028 24.46 -11.72 16.09
C ALA A 1028 23.21 -12.63 16.20
N ALA A 1029 22.64 -12.80 17.39
CA ALA A 1029 21.44 -13.61 17.63
C ALA A 1029 20.11 -12.87 17.39
N LYS A 1030 20.14 -11.54 17.17
CA LYS A 1030 18.93 -10.72 17.01
C LYS A 1030 18.65 -10.44 15.54
N SER A 1031 17.37 -10.33 15.20
CA SER A 1031 16.94 -9.90 13.85
C SER A 1031 16.96 -8.38 13.68
N TRP A 1032 16.89 -7.63 14.78
CA TRP A 1032 17.03 -6.17 14.81
C TRP A 1032 17.49 -5.67 16.19
N TRP A 1033 18.02 -4.45 16.26
CA TRP A 1033 18.38 -3.78 17.53
C TRP A 1033 18.39 -2.25 17.39
N LEU A 1034 18.45 -1.55 18.52
CA LEU A 1034 18.69 -0.10 18.60
C LEU A 1034 20.13 0.16 19.04
N ASP A 1035 20.79 1.14 18.44
CA ASP A 1035 22.02 1.67 19.02
C ASP A 1035 21.75 2.69 20.14
N ALA A 1036 22.81 3.14 20.81
CA ALA A 1036 22.73 4.11 21.89
C ALA A 1036 22.19 5.49 21.45
N GLY A 1037 22.18 5.77 20.15
CA GLY A 1037 21.64 7.00 19.55
C GLY A 1037 20.20 6.88 19.08
N GLY A 1038 19.53 5.74 19.30
CA GLY A 1038 18.16 5.50 18.88
C GLY A 1038 18.00 5.10 17.40
N LYS A 1039 19.09 4.78 16.71
CA LYS A 1039 19.06 4.30 15.33
C LYS A 1039 18.65 2.82 15.30
N VAL A 1040 17.76 2.45 14.39
CA VAL A 1040 17.30 1.06 14.21
C VAL A 1040 18.25 0.34 13.26
N PHE A 1041 18.71 -0.85 13.64
CA PHE A 1041 19.46 -1.75 12.78
C PHE A 1041 18.67 -3.02 12.54
N ILE A 1042 18.61 -3.47 11.29
CA ILE A 1042 17.97 -4.72 10.90
C ILE A 1042 19.00 -5.62 10.26
N LYS A 1043 19.05 -6.87 10.72
CA LYS A 1043 19.98 -7.87 10.23
C LYS A 1043 19.44 -8.50 8.94
N ASN A 1044 20.28 -8.56 7.91
CA ASN A 1044 19.99 -9.20 6.64
C ASN A 1044 20.26 -10.71 6.72
N SER A 1045 19.71 -11.46 5.76
CA SER A 1045 19.99 -12.89 5.55
C SER A 1045 21.48 -13.23 5.55
N ASP A 1046 22.30 -12.33 4.99
CA ASP A 1046 23.74 -12.53 4.78
C ASP A 1046 24.58 -12.24 6.03
N GLY A 1047 23.92 -11.93 7.16
CA GLY A 1047 24.57 -11.70 8.45
C GLY A 1047 25.11 -10.29 8.67
N ASN A 1048 25.06 -9.40 7.67
CA ASN A 1048 25.28 -7.95 7.85
C ASN A 1048 23.99 -7.26 8.33
N ALA A 1049 24.05 -5.97 8.61
CA ALA A 1049 22.89 -5.19 9.01
C ALA A 1049 22.80 -3.82 8.34
N GLN A 1050 21.57 -3.38 8.09
CA GLN A 1050 21.26 -2.04 7.61
C GLN A 1050 20.78 -1.16 8.76
N GLY A 1051 21.40 0.02 8.91
CA GLY A 1051 20.90 1.05 9.81
C GLY A 1051 19.80 1.90 9.17
N PHE A 1052 18.89 2.41 10.00
CA PHE A 1052 17.75 3.24 9.61
C PHE A 1052 17.61 4.46 10.52
N GLY A 1053 17.47 5.63 9.91
CA GLY A 1053 16.84 6.77 10.57
C GLY A 1053 15.33 6.54 10.65
N VAL A 1054 14.72 6.88 11.78
CA VAL A 1054 13.29 6.70 12.02
C VAL A 1054 12.66 8.07 12.32
N LYS A 1055 11.56 8.38 11.63
CA LYS A 1055 10.78 9.60 11.86
C LYS A 1055 9.30 9.28 12.06
#